data_AF-A0A397VTK9-F1
#
_entry.id   AF-A0A397VTK9-F1
#
_cell.length_a   1.000
_cell.length_b   1.000
_cell.length_c   1.000
_cell.angle_alpha   90.00
_cell.angle_beta   90.00
_cell.angle_gamma   90.00
#
_symmetry.space_group_name_H-M   'P 1'
#
loop_
_entity.id
_entity.type
_entity.pdbx_description
1 polymer ?
#
loop_
_entity_poly.entity_id
_entity_poly.type
_entity_poly.pdbx_seq_one_letter_code
_entity_poly.pdbx_strand_id
1 'polypeptide(L)'
;MSTNVIEDRKRLKELISEASDLERELKKQEQEKRKTDSPEKSAELVEESEFLRNSLKDVYEDILLSDLKFANEHNIEEKLWRYVFYNYIEELRQKLRRIDKNEKANEFQAVYLELCRYLDLGTGFYHTTINSLKLRENIDLDRIGIEIFKNTVTTSPPAPRTITKLRRKELTAESIQRCLIRLGDFARYRETLLGVDEKRWEFSKQFYMKAARIYCEDGKAQAQLALLSMLRDNDLDVVYWYCFSLATKQPPGISADNLKVFYTKFSQRIRQDNLNTNVLSGTRDFERKFLTIHRYLFEKDAENVIPEEIIDQFTHLLPSQNDNLQNLGSLLKKIIFILIFTVWDLRNSTAQNRATELRNIESMTIGLGFGFLIHVMENINLTWDFENGSDPIVKECLPAVSIWCQYLGTLMDLLNQLYNYSKSIEKENERIAGIFLTNMRNFFKSFASILNNPKIYDLLGANHDLTELAKYSIFEDVEFLGVVPFRPFQRNLNFTNNTNPLCVMIARLIIFGKKLSKSFDILYYDESASQFTLIDEESKKKERQQRMMKLMAQQRLKDEIDTMENKLQKFGVSARRSYESPNYIPISLPESAISKPKSSPKQCVVDTSVILNHLNSVKNWVADEKCSVIVPLDVIDSLDLIKKGNSQENVRAREAIRFLDQVGSQRNHEHFIRAQKTNEKLPHWTSAEEFLIEESFRDYSSRTHKIEKTDVPTERCDNNITEERPIAGIPQEFRPTLSCWLYFARLANADDILFVTENQELTKYAKMFGVPVVGVGNV
;
A
#
# COMPACT_ATOMS: atom_id res chain seq x y z
N MET A 1 21.94 -36.68 -33.80
CA MET A 1 23.41 -36.86 -33.76
C MET A 1 23.83 -36.90 -32.30
N SER A 2 24.42 -38.00 -31.85
CA SER A 2 25.08 -38.08 -30.55
C SER A 2 26.54 -37.66 -30.73
N THR A 3 26.83 -36.37 -30.57
CA THR A 3 28.22 -35.94 -30.45
C THR A 3 28.83 -36.51 -29.18
N ASN A 4 30.12 -36.78 -29.24
CA ASN A 4 30.84 -37.47 -28.19
C ASN A 4 31.07 -36.47 -27.04
N VAL A 5 30.22 -36.48 -26.02
CA VAL A 5 30.17 -35.44 -24.95
C VAL A 5 31.53 -35.21 -24.25
N ILE A 6 32.41 -36.21 -24.25
CA ILE A 6 33.77 -36.13 -23.73
C ILE A 6 34.66 -35.26 -24.63
N GLU A 7 34.50 -35.39 -25.94
CA GLU A 7 35.25 -34.70 -26.99
C GLU A 7 34.79 -33.23 -27.12
N ASP A 8 33.47 -32.99 -27.08
CA ASP A 8 32.88 -31.64 -26.99
C ASP A 8 33.43 -30.88 -25.76
N ARG A 9 33.50 -31.55 -24.59
CA ARG A 9 34.10 -31.00 -23.37
C ARG A 9 35.61 -30.81 -23.43
N LYS A 10 36.33 -31.60 -24.23
CA LYS A 10 37.77 -31.44 -24.45
C LYS A 10 38.03 -30.18 -25.29
N ARG A 11 37.32 -30.03 -26.41
CA ARG A 11 37.39 -28.83 -27.27
C ARG A 11 37.06 -27.55 -26.49
N LEU A 12 36.01 -27.56 -25.66
CA LEU A 12 35.66 -26.40 -24.82
C LEU A 12 36.77 -25.99 -23.83
N LYS A 13 37.56 -26.94 -23.32
CA LYS A 13 38.74 -26.62 -22.48
C LYS A 13 39.91 -26.08 -23.29
N GLU A 14 40.14 -26.62 -24.48
CA GLU A 14 41.17 -26.16 -25.42
C GLU A 14 40.91 -24.70 -25.83
N LEU A 15 39.67 -24.38 -26.23
CA LEU A 15 39.23 -23.02 -26.56
C LEU A 15 39.38 -22.03 -25.39
N ILE A 16 39.15 -22.45 -24.14
CA ILE A 16 39.39 -21.58 -22.97
C ILE A 16 40.87 -21.34 -22.70
N SER A 17 41.73 -22.32 -22.95
CA SER A 17 43.18 -22.13 -22.86
C SER A 17 43.65 -21.12 -23.90
N GLU A 18 43.24 -21.32 -25.16
CA GLU A 18 43.51 -20.43 -26.29
C GLU A 18 43.04 -18.99 -26.02
N ALA A 19 41.79 -18.81 -25.58
CA ALA A 19 41.26 -17.51 -25.18
C ALA A 19 42.09 -16.86 -24.05
N SER A 20 42.55 -17.65 -23.07
CA SER A 20 43.34 -17.15 -21.93
C SER A 20 44.75 -16.72 -22.32
N ASP A 21 45.33 -17.33 -23.37
CA ASP A 21 46.63 -16.94 -23.91
C ASP A 21 46.49 -15.72 -24.85
N LEU A 22 45.44 -15.68 -25.68
CA LEU A 22 45.07 -14.49 -26.48
C LEU A 22 44.75 -13.26 -25.60
N GLU A 23 44.01 -13.44 -24.48
CA GLU A 23 43.78 -12.39 -23.47
C GLU A 23 45.10 -11.83 -22.91
N ARG A 24 46.10 -12.70 -22.70
CA ARG A 24 47.40 -12.32 -22.14
C ARG A 24 48.24 -11.57 -23.14
N GLU A 25 48.30 -12.04 -24.38
CA GLU A 25 49.10 -11.40 -25.43
C GLU A 25 48.48 -10.05 -25.84
N LEU A 26 47.16 -9.96 -26.01
CA LEU A 26 46.47 -8.68 -26.26
C LEU A 26 46.78 -7.65 -25.16
N LYS A 27 46.76 -8.06 -23.88
CA LYS A 27 47.10 -7.19 -22.75
C LYS A 27 48.57 -6.77 -22.73
N LYS A 28 49.48 -7.61 -23.22
CA LYS A 28 50.91 -7.28 -23.38
C LYS A 28 51.08 -6.25 -24.52
N GLN A 29 50.48 -6.49 -25.67
CA GLN A 29 50.54 -5.58 -26.82
C GLN A 29 49.92 -4.21 -26.51
N GLU A 30 48.77 -4.17 -25.81
CA GLU A 30 48.17 -2.91 -25.31
C GLU A 30 49.08 -2.13 -24.34
N GLN A 31 50.02 -2.79 -23.64
CA GLN A 31 51.00 -2.12 -22.78
C GLN A 31 52.22 -1.63 -23.55
N GLU A 32 52.69 -2.37 -24.56
CA GLU A 32 53.81 -1.96 -25.42
C GLU A 32 53.44 -0.76 -26.30
N LYS A 33 52.22 -0.76 -26.83
CA LYS A 33 51.61 0.38 -27.56
C LYS A 33 51.57 1.68 -26.73
N ARG A 34 51.46 1.60 -25.41
CA ARG A 34 51.47 2.78 -24.50
C ARG A 34 52.87 3.30 -24.16
N LYS A 35 53.93 2.56 -24.52
CA LYS A 35 55.34 2.87 -24.21
C LYS A 35 56.17 3.26 -25.44
N THR A 36 55.57 3.21 -26.63
CA THR A 36 56.28 3.31 -27.91
C THR A 36 55.95 4.63 -28.60
N ASP A 37 56.97 5.48 -28.76
CA ASP A 37 56.85 6.77 -29.48
C ASP A 37 57.15 6.65 -30.99
N SER A 38 57.65 5.49 -31.46
CA SER A 38 57.93 5.25 -32.88
C SER A 38 56.63 5.02 -33.68
N PRO A 39 56.38 5.77 -34.78
CA PRO A 39 55.14 5.65 -35.55
C PRO A 39 55.03 4.33 -36.32
N GLU A 40 56.12 3.80 -36.86
CA GLU A 40 56.13 2.53 -37.61
C GLU A 40 55.77 1.36 -36.67
N LYS A 41 56.49 1.25 -35.55
CA LYS A 41 56.21 0.24 -34.52
C LYS A 41 54.82 0.41 -33.90
N SER A 42 54.30 1.64 -33.81
CA SER A 42 52.94 1.90 -33.35
C SER A 42 51.88 1.36 -34.33
N ALA A 43 52.12 1.43 -35.64
CA ALA A 43 51.24 0.85 -36.66
C ALA A 43 51.23 -0.69 -36.59
N GLU A 44 52.40 -1.33 -36.54
CA GLU A 44 52.53 -2.79 -36.37
C GLU A 44 51.77 -3.30 -35.14
N LEU A 45 51.95 -2.63 -33.99
CA LEU A 45 51.26 -2.95 -32.73
C LEU A 45 49.73 -2.77 -32.82
N VAL A 46 49.23 -1.87 -33.69
CA VAL A 46 47.79 -1.69 -33.90
C VAL A 46 47.21 -2.83 -34.74
N GLU A 47 47.89 -3.24 -35.81
CA GLU A 47 47.49 -4.37 -36.66
C GLU A 47 47.50 -5.69 -35.87
N GLU A 48 48.57 -5.97 -35.13
CA GLU A 48 48.66 -7.16 -34.27
C GLU A 48 47.55 -7.17 -33.21
N SER A 49 47.27 -6.01 -32.60
CA SER A 49 46.17 -5.89 -31.63
C SER A 49 44.79 -6.10 -32.28
N GLU A 50 44.58 -5.74 -33.55
CA GLU A 50 43.33 -6.03 -34.28
C GLU A 50 43.22 -7.52 -34.61
N PHE A 51 44.31 -8.15 -35.06
CA PHE A 51 44.36 -9.60 -35.26
C PHE A 51 44.01 -10.36 -33.98
N LEU A 52 44.65 -10.04 -32.86
CA LEU A 52 44.38 -10.66 -31.55
C LEU A 52 42.93 -10.45 -31.09
N ARG A 53 42.35 -9.26 -31.28
CA ARG A 53 40.92 -9.01 -30.99
C ARG A 53 40.00 -9.86 -31.87
N ASN A 54 40.31 -10.01 -33.16
CA ASN A 54 39.51 -10.80 -34.08
C ASN A 54 39.58 -12.30 -33.76
N SER A 55 40.78 -12.86 -33.51
CA SER A 55 40.94 -14.25 -33.06
C SER A 55 40.21 -14.51 -31.74
N LEU A 56 40.32 -13.59 -30.77
CA LEU A 56 39.64 -13.72 -29.48
C LEU A 56 38.11 -13.65 -29.62
N LYS A 57 37.60 -12.82 -30.55
CA LYS A 57 36.17 -12.76 -30.91
C LYS A 57 35.68 -14.10 -31.45
N ASP A 58 36.43 -14.69 -32.38
CA ASP A 58 36.08 -15.97 -33.03
C ASP A 58 36.06 -17.11 -31.99
N VAL A 59 37.09 -17.23 -31.14
CA VAL A 59 37.17 -18.24 -30.07
C VAL A 59 36.02 -18.09 -29.06
N TYR A 60 35.67 -16.86 -28.66
CA TYR A 60 34.54 -16.62 -27.77
C TYR A 60 33.18 -16.90 -28.42
N GLU A 61 33.00 -16.61 -29.72
CA GLU A 61 31.79 -16.98 -30.46
C GLU A 61 31.64 -18.51 -30.52
N ASP A 62 32.73 -19.23 -30.79
CA ASP A 62 32.77 -20.69 -30.83
C ASP A 62 32.33 -21.31 -29.49
N ILE A 63 32.83 -20.78 -28.35
CA ILE A 63 32.41 -21.22 -27.01
C ILE A 63 30.92 -20.90 -26.76
N LEU A 64 30.48 -19.67 -27.08
CA LEU A 64 29.13 -19.18 -26.85
C LEU A 64 28.08 -19.99 -27.64
N LEU A 65 28.34 -20.24 -28.92
CA LEU A 65 27.46 -21.02 -29.80
C LEU A 65 27.54 -22.52 -29.50
N SER A 66 28.61 -23.01 -28.86
CA SER A 66 28.73 -24.40 -28.40
C SER A 66 27.91 -24.68 -27.13
N ASP A 67 28.23 -24.06 -26.00
CA ASP A 67 27.56 -24.32 -24.71
C ASP A 67 27.41 -23.05 -23.87
N LEU A 68 26.19 -22.51 -23.83
CA LEU A 68 25.82 -21.31 -23.06
C LEU A 68 26.01 -21.48 -21.54
N LYS A 69 25.88 -22.69 -20.98
CA LYS A 69 26.08 -22.91 -19.54
C LYS A 69 27.57 -22.77 -19.22
N PHE A 70 28.42 -23.42 -20.02
CA PHE A 70 29.87 -23.32 -19.90
C PHE A 70 30.37 -21.89 -20.17
N ALA A 71 29.78 -21.20 -21.15
CA ALA A 71 30.08 -19.79 -21.45
C ALA A 71 29.73 -18.86 -20.26
N ASN A 72 28.58 -19.05 -19.62
CA ASN A 72 28.19 -18.33 -18.40
C ASN A 72 29.15 -18.64 -17.23
N GLU A 73 29.50 -19.91 -17.00
CA GLU A 73 30.41 -20.32 -15.91
C GLU A 73 31.80 -19.67 -15.99
N HIS A 74 32.25 -19.31 -17.19
CA HIS A 74 33.55 -18.66 -17.44
C HIS A 74 33.44 -17.16 -17.81
N ASN A 75 32.23 -16.57 -17.70
CA ASN A 75 31.93 -15.17 -18.02
C ASN A 75 32.33 -14.73 -19.45
N ILE A 76 32.19 -15.63 -20.43
CA ILE A 76 32.64 -15.44 -21.80
C ILE A 76 31.99 -14.20 -22.46
N GLU A 77 30.68 -13.99 -22.27
CA GLU A 77 29.98 -12.83 -22.83
C GLU A 77 30.49 -11.48 -22.29
N GLU A 78 30.87 -11.42 -21.00
CA GLU A 78 31.44 -10.21 -20.40
C GLU A 78 32.86 -9.97 -20.90
N LYS A 79 33.68 -11.02 -20.96
CA LYS A 79 35.04 -10.95 -21.51
C LYS A 79 35.06 -10.53 -22.97
N LEU A 80 34.20 -11.13 -23.81
CA LEU A 80 33.99 -10.77 -25.21
C LEU A 80 33.62 -9.29 -25.35
N TRP A 81 32.61 -8.83 -24.60
CA TRP A 81 32.25 -7.41 -24.60
C TRP A 81 33.42 -6.51 -24.18
N ARG A 82 34.14 -6.85 -23.10
CA ARG A 82 35.21 -6.03 -22.54
C ARG A 82 36.43 -5.94 -23.47
N TYR A 83 37.00 -7.08 -23.84
CA TYR A 83 38.30 -7.16 -24.51
C TYR A 83 38.23 -6.93 -26.01
N VAL A 84 37.17 -7.40 -26.68
CA VAL A 84 37.00 -7.16 -28.13
C VAL A 84 36.41 -5.77 -28.32
N PHE A 85 35.20 -5.51 -27.81
CA PHE A 85 34.45 -4.33 -28.20
C PHE A 85 34.72 -3.08 -27.35
N TYR A 86 34.41 -3.13 -26.06
CA TYR A 86 34.28 -1.95 -25.20
C TYR A 86 35.60 -1.18 -25.01
N ASN A 87 36.70 -1.89 -24.70
CA ASN A 87 37.99 -1.25 -24.47
C ASN A 87 38.48 -0.47 -25.69
N TYR A 88 38.36 -1.04 -26.89
CA TYR A 88 38.81 -0.40 -28.12
C TYR A 88 37.88 0.75 -28.54
N ILE A 89 36.56 0.59 -28.39
CA ILE A 89 35.59 1.69 -28.57
C ILE A 89 35.93 2.88 -27.67
N GLU A 90 36.23 2.63 -26.40
CA GLU A 90 36.56 3.73 -25.48
C GLU A 90 37.95 4.32 -25.74
N GLU A 91 38.93 3.56 -26.26
CA GLU A 91 40.19 4.10 -26.78
C GLU A 91 39.93 5.10 -27.92
N LEU A 92 39.13 4.72 -28.92
CA LEU A 92 38.78 5.58 -30.06
C LEU A 92 37.99 6.82 -29.61
N ARG A 93 37.01 6.66 -28.71
CA ARG A 93 36.24 7.79 -28.14
C ARG A 93 37.13 8.73 -27.32
N GLN A 94 38.14 8.22 -26.61
CA GLN A 94 39.13 9.05 -25.91
C GLN A 94 40.04 9.81 -26.88
N LYS A 95 40.46 9.18 -27.99
CA LYS A 95 41.22 9.85 -29.07
C LYS A 95 40.41 10.99 -29.69
N LEU A 96 39.16 10.75 -30.07
CA LEU A 96 38.28 11.80 -30.62
C LEU A 96 38.09 13.01 -29.69
N ARG A 97 38.06 12.80 -28.37
CA ARG A 97 37.98 13.88 -27.37
C ARG A 97 39.29 14.66 -27.17
N ARG A 98 40.42 14.20 -27.72
CA ARG A 98 41.75 14.85 -27.62
C ARG A 98 42.18 15.55 -28.91
N ILE A 99 41.61 15.17 -30.05
CA ILE A 99 41.95 15.76 -31.36
C ILE A 99 41.14 17.04 -31.54
N ASP A 100 41.80 18.18 -31.75
CA ASP A 100 41.10 19.40 -32.20
C ASP A 100 40.64 19.21 -33.66
N LYS A 101 39.32 19.27 -33.86
CA LYS A 101 38.67 19.08 -35.16
C LYS A 101 39.08 20.16 -36.18
N ASN A 102 39.43 21.36 -35.73
CA ASN A 102 39.80 22.48 -36.59
C ASN A 102 41.25 22.39 -37.06
N GLU A 103 42.18 21.96 -36.19
CA GLU A 103 43.59 21.81 -36.54
C GLU A 103 43.88 20.51 -37.30
N LYS A 104 43.16 19.42 -36.98
CA LYS A 104 43.47 18.07 -37.44
C LYS A 104 42.27 17.32 -38.02
N ALA A 105 41.52 17.98 -38.90
CA ALA A 105 40.31 17.44 -39.53
C ALA A 105 40.48 16.02 -40.12
N ASN A 106 41.62 15.73 -40.78
CA ASN A 106 41.87 14.41 -41.38
C ASN A 106 42.12 13.31 -40.31
N GLU A 107 42.86 13.61 -39.24
CA GLU A 107 43.10 12.66 -38.14
C GLU A 107 41.77 12.38 -37.40
N PHE A 108 41.00 13.43 -37.14
CA PHE A 108 39.65 13.32 -36.55
C PHE A 108 38.73 12.44 -37.41
N GLN A 109 38.68 12.69 -38.72
CA GLN A 109 37.83 11.94 -39.64
C GLN A 109 38.24 10.48 -39.74
N ALA A 110 39.53 10.16 -39.74
CA ALA A 110 40.02 8.79 -39.78
C ALA A 110 39.61 8.00 -38.51
N VAL A 111 39.82 8.58 -37.32
CA VAL A 111 39.42 7.94 -36.05
C VAL A 111 37.90 7.82 -35.93
N TYR A 112 37.14 8.80 -36.46
CA TYR A 112 35.69 8.76 -36.50
C TYR A 112 35.16 7.63 -37.40
N LEU A 113 35.69 7.51 -38.62
CA LEU A 113 35.32 6.44 -39.55
C LEU A 113 35.68 5.06 -39.01
N GLU A 114 36.84 4.92 -38.36
CA GLU A 114 37.24 3.66 -37.72
C GLU A 114 36.30 3.28 -36.56
N LEU A 115 35.89 4.25 -35.73
CA LEU A 115 34.89 4.01 -34.70
C LEU A 115 33.54 3.61 -35.30
N CYS A 116 33.08 4.26 -36.36
CA CYS A 116 31.86 3.85 -37.08
C CYS A 116 31.97 2.41 -37.61
N ARG A 117 33.07 2.07 -38.32
CA ARG A 117 33.35 0.71 -38.81
C ARG A 117 33.26 -0.31 -37.69
N TYR A 118 33.88 -0.03 -36.55
CA TYR A 118 33.91 -0.96 -35.42
C TYR A 118 32.55 -1.13 -34.74
N LEU A 119 31.74 -0.06 -34.65
CA LEU A 119 30.34 -0.13 -34.20
C LEU A 119 29.47 -0.95 -35.17
N ASP A 120 29.69 -0.85 -36.49
CA ASP A 120 28.97 -1.63 -37.50
C ASP A 120 29.37 -3.12 -37.48
N LEU A 121 30.66 -3.44 -37.33
CA LEU A 121 31.14 -4.82 -37.13
C LEU A 121 30.52 -5.46 -35.88
N GLY A 122 30.54 -4.76 -34.75
CA GLY A 122 29.89 -5.23 -33.52
C GLY A 122 28.38 -5.42 -33.69
N THR A 123 27.71 -4.50 -34.40
CA THR A 123 26.28 -4.59 -34.70
C THR A 123 25.96 -5.84 -35.53
N GLY A 124 26.72 -6.09 -36.61
CA GLY A 124 26.57 -7.28 -37.44
C GLY A 124 26.84 -8.59 -36.69
N PHE A 125 27.87 -8.61 -35.84
CA PHE A 125 28.21 -9.75 -34.98
C PHE A 125 27.03 -10.13 -34.07
N TYR A 126 26.58 -9.22 -33.19
CA TYR A 126 25.53 -9.54 -32.22
C TYR A 126 24.16 -9.83 -32.87
N HIS A 127 23.85 -9.24 -34.03
CA HIS A 127 22.67 -9.65 -34.81
C HIS A 127 22.79 -11.10 -35.32
N THR A 128 23.97 -11.52 -35.77
CA THR A 128 24.24 -12.89 -36.23
C THR A 128 24.17 -13.87 -35.06
N THR A 129 24.78 -13.54 -33.91
CA THR A 129 24.67 -14.34 -32.68
C THR A 129 23.21 -14.53 -32.25
N ILE A 130 22.40 -13.47 -32.21
CA ILE A 130 20.97 -13.56 -31.86
C ILE A 130 20.21 -14.48 -32.82
N ASN A 131 20.47 -14.39 -34.13
CA ASN A 131 19.83 -15.24 -35.13
C ASN A 131 20.22 -16.72 -34.95
N SER A 132 21.51 -17.02 -34.76
CA SER A 132 22.00 -18.37 -34.49
C SER A 132 21.37 -18.97 -33.23
N LEU A 133 21.33 -18.22 -32.13
CA LEU A 133 20.70 -18.63 -30.87
C LEU A 133 19.18 -18.84 -31.01
N LYS A 134 18.49 -17.94 -31.71
CA LYS A 134 17.05 -18.03 -31.99
C LYS A 134 16.70 -19.29 -32.78
N LEU A 135 17.47 -19.59 -33.83
CA LEU A 135 17.26 -20.76 -34.69
C LEU A 135 17.57 -22.07 -33.95
N ARG A 136 18.64 -22.10 -33.14
CA ARG A 136 19.08 -23.30 -32.39
C ARG A 136 18.01 -23.86 -31.45
N GLU A 137 17.35 -23.01 -30.67
CA GLU A 137 16.36 -23.44 -29.66
C GLU A 137 14.89 -23.15 -30.07
N ASN A 138 14.67 -22.73 -31.33
CA ASN A 138 13.37 -22.35 -31.90
C ASN A 138 12.60 -21.36 -31.00
N ILE A 139 13.18 -20.17 -30.82
CA ILE A 139 12.66 -19.13 -29.92
C ILE A 139 11.82 -18.11 -30.68
N ASP A 140 10.59 -17.88 -30.19
CA ASP A 140 9.81 -16.70 -30.52
C ASP A 140 10.18 -15.55 -29.56
N LEU A 141 10.80 -14.50 -30.11
CA LEU A 141 11.29 -13.35 -29.35
C LEU A 141 10.16 -12.54 -28.70
N ASP A 142 8.93 -12.62 -29.22
CA ASP A 142 7.80 -11.85 -28.68
C ASP A 142 7.06 -12.62 -27.56
N ARG A 143 7.35 -13.92 -27.39
CA ARG A 143 6.72 -14.80 -26.39
C ARG A 143 7.66 -15.33 -25.31
N ILE A 144 8.97 -15.38 -25.58
CA ILE A 144 9.94 -16.06 -24.70
C ILE A 144 9.97 -15.53 -23.26
N GLY A 145 9.80 -14.22 -23.04
CA GLY A 145 9.71 -13.65 -21.69
C GLY A 145 8.51 -14.16 -20.90
N ILE A 146 7.35 -14.26 -21.55
CA ILE A 146 6.12 -14.81 -20.97
C ILE A 146 6.28 -16.32 -20.71
N GLU A 147 6.90 -17.06 -21.63
CA GLU A 147 7.22 -18.48 -21.40
C GLU A 147 8.10 -18.65 -20.17
N ILE A 148 9.22 -17.93 -20.07
CA ILE A 148 10.15 -18.02 -18.94
C ILE A 148 9.44 -17.65 -17.64
N PHE A 149 8.73 -16.52 -17.61
CA PHE A 149 7.98 -16.07 -16.42
C PHE A 149 6.94 -17.11 -15.95
N LYS A 150 6.15 -17.69 -16.85
CA LYS A 150 5.20 -18.76 -16.48
C LYS A 150 5.92 -19.95 -15.85
N ASN A 151 7.08 -20.33 -16.39
CA ASN A 151 7.87 -21.45 -15.88
C ASN A 151 8.52 -21.14 -14.51
N THR A 152 8.97 -19.89 -14.26
CA THR A 152 9.60 -19.53 -12.97
C THR A 152 8.62 -19.40 -11.81
N VAL A 153 7.31 -19.24 -12.09
CA VAL A 153 6.28 -19.04 -11.06
C VAL A 153 5.27 -20.22 -10.96
N THR A 154 5.37 -21.22 -11.83
CA THR A 154 4.57 -22.46 -11.73
C THR A 154 4.99 -23.31 -10.53
N THR A 155 4.02 -23.75 -9.71
CA THR A 155 4.27 -24.49 -8.46
C THR A 155 4.39 -26.01 -8.61
N SER A 156 3.97 -26.58 -9.75
CA SER A 156 4.09 -28.02 -10.02
C SER A 156 5.46 -28.35 -10.66
N PRO A 157 6.21 -29.34 -10.15
CA PRO A 157 7.50 -29.71 -10.73
C PRO A 157 7.31 -30.37 -12.10
N PRO A 158 7.86 -29.80 -13.20
CA PRO A 158 7.74 -30.40 -14.51
C PRO A 158 8.66 -31.62 -14.66
N ALA A 159 8.36 -32.51 -15.62
CA ALA A 159 9.15 -33.71 -15.85
C ALA A 159 10.63 -33.39 -16.16
N PRO A 160 11.61 -34.25 -15.77
CA PRO A 160 13.05 -33.92 -15.86
C PRO A 160 13.53 -33.49 -17.26
N ARG A 161 13.05 -34.13 -18.33
CA ARG A 161 13.37 -33.75 -19.73
C ARG A 161 12.86 -32.35 -20.09
N THR A 162 11.74 -31.93 -19.51
CA THR A 162 11.17 -30.59 -19.67
C THR A 162 12.03 -29.57 -18.95
N ILE A 163 12.50 -29.85 -17.72
CA ILE A 163 13.41 -28.98 -16.97
C ILE A 163 14.67 -28.65 -17.79
N THR A 164 15.32 -29.65 -18.39
CA THR A 164 16.52 -29.42 -19.21
C THR A 164 16.24 -28.52 -20.42
N LYS A 165 15.10 -28.72 -21.11
CA LYS A 165 14.70 -27.89 -22.25
C LYS A 165 14.40 -26.44 -21.81
N LEU A 166 13.71 -26.28 -20.68
CA LEU A 166 13.40 -24.96 -20.10
C LEU A 166 14.66 -24.20 -19.73
N ARG A 167 15.62 -24.84 -19.04
CA ARG A 167 16.87 -24.18 -18.65
C ARG A 167 17.72 -23.78 -19.87
N ARG A 168 17.71 -24.53 -20.97
CA ARG A 168 18.35 -24.09 -22.23
C ARG A 168 17.66 -22.87 -22.84
N LYS A 169 16.33 -22.85 -22.91
CA LYS A 169 15.57 -21.67 -23.36
C LYS A 169 15.86 -20.44 -22.49
N GLU A 170 15.92 -20.61 -21.17
CA GLU A 170 16.26 -19.54 -20.22
C GLU A 170 17.67 -19.00 -20.45
N LEU A 171 18.71 -19.86 -20.49
CA LEU A 171 20.09 -19.47 -20.81
C LEU A 171 20.20 -18.76 -22.16
N THR A 172 19.41 -19.18 -23.15
CA THR A 172 19.40 -18.57 -24.49
C THR A 172 18.75 -17.19 -24.48
N ALA A 173 17.67 -17.01 -23.70
CA ALA A 173 17.06 -15.70 -23.51
C ALA A 173 17.96 -14.74 -22.70
N GLU A 174 18.64 -15.23 -21.65
CA GLU A 174 19.67 -14.49 -20.92
C GLU A 174 20.76 -13.95 -21.89
N SER A 175 21.28 -14.80 -22.77
CA SER A 175 22.31 -14.42 -23.75
C SER A 175 21.76 -13.46 -24.82
N ILE A 176 20.58 -13.73 -25.39
CA ILE A 176 19.92 -12.82 -26.36
C ILE A 176 19.64 -11.45 -25.72
N GLN A 177 19.25 -11.38 -24.45
CA GLN A 177 19.09 -10.11 -23.73
C GLN A 177 20.42 -9.34 -23.67
N ARG A 178 21.53 -10.00 -23.31
CA ARG A 178 22.85 -9.35 -23.24
C ARG A 178 23.29 -8.85 -24.62
N CYS A 179 23.07 -9.65 -25.66
CA CYS A 179 23.30 -9.24 -27.06
C CYS A 179 22.49 -7.99 -27.44
N LEU A 180 21.19 -7.95 -27.11
CA LEU A 180 20.34 -6.78 -27.35
C LEU A 180 20.78 -5.55 -26.55
N ILE A 181 21.25 -5.72 -25.32
CA ILE A 181 21.85 -4.63 -24.53
C ILE A 181 23.09 -4.08 -25.27
N ARG A 182 23.93 -4.93 -25.86
CA ARG A 182 25.12 -4.47 -26.61
C ARG A 182 24.77 -3.75 -27.91
N LEU A 183 23.74 -4.20 -28.62
CA LEU A 183 23.18 -3.47 -29.77
C LEU A 183 22.63 -2.08 -29.34
N GLY A 184 21.96 -2.00 -28.20
CA GLY A 184 21.53 -0.74 -27.60
C GLY A 184 22.70 0.16 -27.18
N ASP A 185 23.78 -0.43 -26.64
CA ASP A 185 25.02 0.26 -26.26
C ASP A 185 25.71 0.85 -27.50
N PHE A 186 25.87 0.09 -28.60
CA PHE A 186 26.45 0.58 -29.85
C PHE A 186 25.64 1.70 -30.49
N ALA A 187 24.31 1.55 -30.55
CA ALA A 187 23.42 2.60 -31.03
C ALA A 187 23.61 3.87 -30.18
N ARG A 188 23.60 3.76 -28.85
CA ARG A 188 23.88 4.90 -27.95
C ARG A 188 25.26 5.52 -28.21
N TYR A 189 26.30 4.71 -28.41
CA TYR A 189 27.64 5.24 -28.66
C TYR A 189 27.72 6.01 -29.97
N ARG A 190 27.06 5.53 -31.04
CA ARG A 190 26.92 6.27 -32.31
C ARG A 190 26.25 7.63 -32.10
N GLU A 191 25.11 7.66 -31.42
CA GLU A 191 24.41 8.92 -31.11
C GLU A 191 25.24 9.88 -30.23
N THR A 192 26.12 9.38 -29.35
CA THR A 192 27.02 10.26 -28.57
C THR A 192 28.10 10.97 -29.40
N LEU A 193 28.30 10.60 -30.68
CA LEU A 193 29.24 11.27 -31.58
C LEU A 193 28.62 12.46 -32.33
N LEU A 194 27.29 12.54 -32.36
CA LEU A 194 26.54 13.53 -33.15
C LEU A 194 26.31 14.85 -32.38
N GLY A 195 25.94 15.90 -33.12
CA GLY A 195 25.48 17.16 -32.55
C GLY A 195 24.21 16.97 -31.70
N VAL A 196 23.87 17.94 -30.83
CA VAL A 196 22.68 17.82 -29.95
C VAL A 196 21.40 17.65 -30.79
N ASP A 197 21.26 18.44 -31.84
CA ASP A 197 20.06 18.48 -32.70
C ASP A 197 19.93 17.28 -33.66
N GLU A 198 20.99 16.48 -33.82
CA GLU A 198 21.04 15.33 -34.73
C GLU A 198 20.67 14.00 -34.04
N LYS A 199 20.64 13.96 -32.70
CA LYS A 199 20.53 12.73 -31.91
C LYS A 199 19.18 12.04 -32.00
N ARG A 200 19.21 10.76 -32.37
CA ARG A 200 18.06 9.86 -32.54
C ARG A 200 18.21 8.62 -31.65
N TRP A 201 18.02 8.83 -30.35
CA TRP A 201 18.07 7.79 -29.31
C TRP A 201 17.10 6.60 -29.49
N GLU A 202 16.19 6.64 -30.46
CA GLU A 202 15.09 5.68 -30.59
C GLU A 202 15.55 4.26 -30.91
N PHE A 203 16.62 4.06 -31.70
CA PHE A 203 17.18 2.72 -31.94
C PHE A 203 17.75 2.10 -30.66
N SER A 204 18.49 2.89 -29.87
CA SER A 204 19.03 2.45 -28.58
C SER A 204 17.90 2.06 -27.61
N LYS A 205 16.86 2.90 -27.53
CA LYS A 205 15.64 2.64 -26.76
C LYS A 205 14.94 1.35 -27.21
N GLN A 206 14.75 1.14 -28.51
CA GLN A 206 14.11 -0.07 -29.05
C GLN A 206 14.87 -1.35 -28.67
N PHE A 207 16.20 -1.33 -28.75
CA PHE A 207 17.03 -2.48 -28.35
C PHE A 207 16.90 -2.78 -26.86
N TYR A 208 17.00 -1.78 -25.98
CA TYR A 208 16.84 -1.99 -24.53
C TYR A 208 15.40 -2.41 -24.14
N MET A 209 14.36 -1.82 -24.76
CA MET A 209 12.97 -2.23 -24.54
C MET A 209 12.74 -3.69 -24.98
N LYS A 210 13.35 -4.11 -26.09
CA LYS A 210 13.30 -5.51 -26.52
C LYS A 210 14.06 -6.41 -25.54
N ALA A 211 15.24 -6.01 -25.07
CA ALA A 211 16.01 -6.75 -24.07
C ALA A 211 15.24 -6.96 -22.76
N ALA A 212 14.52 -5.94 -22.28
CA ALA A 212 13.67 -6.03 -21.09
C ALA A 212 12.52 -7.05 -21.25
N ARG A 213 11.97 -7.21 -22.46
CA ARG A 213 10.91 -8.18 -22.78
C ARG A 213 11.41 -9.62 -22.96
N ILE A 214 12.65 -9.82 -23.42
CA ILE A 214 13.22 -11.16 -23.63
C ILE A 214 13.45 -11.90 -22.30
N TYR A 215 14.03 -11.22 -21.31
CA TYR A 215 14.34 -11.80 -20.01
C TYR A 215 14.00 -10.80 -18.90
N CYS A 216 12.72 -10.79 -18.51
CA CYS A 216 12.14 -9.83 -17.56
C CYS A 216 12.63 -9.97 -16.10
N GLU A 217 13.49 -10.94 -15.82
CA GLU A 217 14.01 -11.24 -14.47
C GLU A 217 15.22 -10.34 -14.09
N ASP A 218 15.98 -9.81 -15.07
CA ASP A 218 17.18 -8.97 -14.91
C ASP A 218 16.88 -7.49 -15.24
N GLY A 219 17.18 -6.58 -14.30
CA GLY A 219 16.93 -5.13 -14.42
C GLY A 219 17.93 -4.35 -15.27
N LYS A 220 19.00 -4.97 -15.80
CA LYS A 220 20.06 -4.26 -16.56
C LYS A 220 19.53 -3.48 -17.76
N ALA A 221 18.54 -4.01 -18.48
CA ALA A 221 17.96 -3.32 -19.63
C ALA A 221 17.26 -2.01 -19.22
N GLN A 222 16.53 -2.03 -18.11
CA GLN A 222 15.89 -0.86 -17.51
C GLN A 222 16.91 0.12 -16.96
N ALA A 223 18.00 -0.33 -16.34
CA ALA A 223 19.10 0.55 -15.95
C ALA A 223 19.73 1.28 -17.17
N GLN A 224 19.84 0.64 -18.34
CA GLN A 224 20.27 1.34 -19.56
C GLN A 224 19.23 2.32 -20.10
N LEU A 225 17.93 2.03 -19.97
CA LEU A 225 16.86 2.98 -20.30
C LEU A 225 16.89 4.21 -19.37
N ALA A 226 17.20 4.04 -18.08
CA ALA A 226 17.39 5.16 -17.15
C ALA A 226 18.58 6.05 -17.58
N LEU A 227 19.71 5.44 -17.97
CA LEU A 227 20.87 6.17 -18.51
C LEU A 227 20.53 6.89 -19.82
N LEU A 228 19.72 6.28 -20.70
CA LEU A 228 19.27 6.90 -21.95
C LEU A 228 18.34 8.10 -21.70
N SER A 229 17.48 8.00 -20.69
CA SER A 229 16.62 9.11 -20.25
C SER A 229 17.40 10.26 -19.63
N MET A 230 18.49 9.96 -18.92
CA MET A 230 19.41 10.97 -18.38
C MET A 230 20.13 11.74 -19.50
N LEU A 231 20.47 11.07 -20.60
CA LEU A 231 21.02 11.71 -21.81
C LEU A 231 20.00 12.53 -22.63
N ARG A 232 18.73 12.52 -22.21
CA ARG A 232 17.60 13.23 -22.83
C ARG A 232 16.99 14.31 -21.92
N ASP A 233 17.59 14.56 -20.75
CA ASP A 233 17.06 15.46 -19.71
C ASP A 233 15.59 15.17 -19.33
N ASN A 234 15.18 13.89 -19.38
CA ASN A 234 13.88 13.42 -18.89
C ASN A 234 14.04 12.81 -17.49
N ASP A 235 14.03 13.68 -16.50
CA ASP A 235 14.22 13.34 -15.08
C ASP A 235 13.17 12.34 -14.55
N LEU A 236 11.92 12.38 -15.03
CA LEU A 236 10.89 11.42 -14.61
C LEU A 236 11.21 10.01 -15.11
N ASP A 237 11.56 9.87 -16.39
CA ASP A 237 11.89 8.57 -16.97
C ASP A 237 13.16 7.99 -16.33
N VAL A 238 14.13 8.82 -15.92
CA VAL A 238 15.31 8.35 -15.15
C VAL A 238 14.87 7.63 -13.88
N VAL A 239 13.99 8.25 -13.08
CA VAL A 239 13.50 7.66 -11.83
C VAL A 239 12.65 6.43 -12.11
N TYR A 240 11.68 6.53 -13.03
CA TYR A 240 10.81 5.42 -13.44
C TYR A 240 11.61 4.16 -13.81
N TRP A 241 12.63 4.30 -14.69
CA TRP A 241 13.42 3.17 -15.14
C TRP A 241 14.38 2.63 -14.06
N TYR A 242 14.90 3.45 -13.15
CA TYR A 242 15.66 2.96 -12.00
C TYR A 242 14.77 2.22 -10.99
N CYS A 243 13.57 2.74 -10.68
CA CYS A 243 12.57 2.04 -9.88
C CYS A 243 12.19 0.69 -10.51
N PHE A 244 12.00 0.64 -11.83
CA PHE A 244 11.72 -0.62 -12.55
C PHE A 244 12.90 -1.59 -12.42
N SER A 245 14.12 -1.13 -12.69
CA SER A 245 15.36 -1.92 -12.56
C SER A 245 15.49 -2.56 -11.16
N LEU A 246 15.23 -1.77 -10.11
CA LEU A 246 15.29 -2.20 -8.71
C LEU A 246 14.14 -3.13 -8.31
N ALA A 247 12.98 -3.02 -8.96
CA ALA A 247 11.82 -3.89 -8.76
C ALA A 247 11.90 -5.25 -9.48
N THR A 248 13.01 -5.58 -10.17
CA THR A 248 13.21 -6.90 -10.81
C THR A 248 13.70 -7.96 -9.81
N LYS A 249 13.74 -9.23 -10.21
CA LYS A 249 14.25 -10.33 -9.37
C LYS A 249 15.78 -10.30 -9.23
N GLN A 250 16.47 -9.79 -10.25
CA GLN A 250 17.92 -9.63 -10.29
C GLN A 250 18.25 -8.14 -10.52
N PRO A 251 18.08 -7.28 -9.49
CA PRO A 251 18.37 -5.85 -9.62
C PRO A 251 19.89 -5.64 -9.80
N PRO A 252 20.33 -4.79 -10.76
CA PRO A 252 21.74 -4.46 -10.92
C PRO A 252 22.23 -3.63 -9.73
N GLY A 253 23.27 -4.09 -9.03
CA GLY A 253 23.72 -3.48 -7.76
C GLY A 253 24.03 -1.97 -7.82
N ILE A 254 24.45 -1.46 -8.97
CA ILE A 254 24.72 -0.02 -9.17
C ILE A 254 23.45 0.86 -9.29
N SER A 255 22.26 0.27 -9.43
CA SER A 255 21.03 1.04 -9.74
C SER A 255 20.59 1.92 -8.57
N ALA A 256 20.74 1.43 -7.33
CA ALA A 256 20.37 2.18 -6.12
C ALA A 256 21.30 3.38 -5.90
N ASP A 257 22.61 3.18 -6.05
CA ASP A 257 23.60 4.25 -5.96
C ASP A 257 23.40 5.30 -7.06
N ASN A 258 23.11 4.86 -8.30
CA ASN A 258 22.83 5.78 -9.40
C ASN A 258 21.57 6.63 -9.14
N LEU A 259 20.50 6.04 -8.57
CA LEU A 259 19.28 6.77 -8.21
C LEU A 259 19.55 7.78 -7.07
N LYS A 260 20.36 7.40 -6.07
CA LYS A 260 20.79 8.31 -4.99
C LYS A 260 21.66 9.47 -5.49
N VAL A 261 22.60 9.19 -6.41
CA VAL A 261 23.43 10.21 -7.06
C VAL A 261 22.56 11.13 -7.94
N PHE A 262 21.56 10.58 -8.63
CA PHE A 262 20.59 11.37 -9.37
C PHE A 262 19.84 12.34 -8.45
N TYR A 263 19.25 11.87 -7.33
CA TYR A 263 18.53 12.76 -6.41
C TYR A 263 19.42 13.83 -5.77
N THR A 264 20.68 13.49 -5.49
CA THR A 264 21.67 14.46 -4.99
C THR A 264 21.88 15.60 -6.00
N LYS A 265 22.08 15.27 -7.28
CA LYS A 265 22.26 16.26 -8.36
C LYS A 265 20.96 17.02 -8.68
N PHE A 266 19.82 16.35 -8.68
CA PHE A 266 18.49 16.93 -8.90
C PHE A 266 18.18 18.01 -7.85
N SER A 267 18.44 17.71 -6.57
CA SER A 267 18.32 18.66 -5.45
C SER A 267 19.30 19.86 -5.56
N GLN A 268 20.49 19.66 -6.13
CA GLN A 268 21.41 20.77 -6.43
C GLN A 268 20.88 21.66 -7.57
N ARG A 269 20.39 21.06 -8.67
CA ARG A 269 19.79 21.80 -9.80
C ARG A 269 18.58 22.63 -9.36
N ILE A 270 17.65 22.07 -8.59
CA ILE A 270 16.47 22.82 -8.09
C ILE A 270 16.86 24.01 -7.24
N ARG A 271 17.88 23.87 -6.37
CA ARG A 271 18.35 25.00 -5.54
C ARG A 271 19.01 26.11 -6.36
N GLN A 272 19.59 25.80 -7.51
CA GLN A 272 20.13 26.79 -8.45
C GLN A 272 19.02 27.43 -9.29
N ASP A 273 18.07 26.63 -9.77
CA ASP A 273 16.91 27.12 -10.52
C ASP A 273 16.02 28.03 -9.67
N ASN A 274 15.81 27.74 -8.38
CA ASN A 274 15.00 28.61 -7.51
C ASN A 274 15.64 30.02 -7.27
N LEU A 275 16.91 30.21 -7.63
CA LEU A 275 17.59 31.52 -7.61
C LEU A 275 17.46 32.27 -8.95
N ASN A 276 17.09 31.58 -10.04
CA ASN A 276 16.92 32.11 -11.38
C ASN A 276 15.45 31.99 -11.78
N THR A 277 14.70 33.10 -11.90
CA THR A 277 13.23 33.15 -12.07
C THR A 277 12.67 32.61 -13.41
N ASN A 278 13.06 31.41 -13.80
CA ASN A 278 12.50 30.62 -14.89
C ASN A 278 11.23 29.90 -14.40
N VAL A 279 10.08 30.53 -14.62
CA VAL A 279 8.77 29.92 -14.32
C VAL A 279 8.52 28.78 -15.30
N LEU A 280 8.66 27.54 -14.82
CA LEU A 280 8.17 26.36 -15.54
C LEU A 280 6.64 26.32 -15.45
N SER A 281 6.01 25.76 -16.49
CA SER A 281 4.56 25.63 -16.55
C SER A 281 4.15 24.30 -17.21
N GLY A 282 2.89 23.91 -16.98
CA GLY A 282 2.35 22.66 -17.49
C GLY A 282 3.07 21.41 -16.96
N THR A 283 3.18 20.39 -17.81
CA THR A 283 3.66 19.05 -17.44
C THR A 283 5.05 19.04 -16.81
N ARG A 284 5.99 19.88 -17.28
CA ARG A 284 7.39 19.86 -16.79
C ARG A 284 7.53 20.42 -15.37
N ASP A 285 6.67 21.35 -14.97
CA ASP A 285 6.62 21.82 -13.57
C ASP A 285 6.04 20.75 -12.65
N PHE A 286 4.94 20.12 -13.07
CA PHE A 286 4.32 19.01 -12.35
C PHE A 286 5.29 17.83 -12.17
N GLU A 287 6.00 17.40 -13.21
CA GLU A 287 7.05 16.37 -13.12
C GLU A 287 8.13 16.74 -12.10
N ARG A 288 8.61 17.99 -12.12
CA ARG A 288 9.60 18.50 -11.17
C ARG A 288 9.09 18.48 -9.72
N LYS A 289 7.86 18.94 -9.46
CA LYS A 289 7.27 18.94 -8.11
C LYS A 289 6.99 17.52 -7.62
N PHE A 290 6.45 16.63 -8.47
CA PHE A 290 6.28 15.22 -8.15
C PHE A 290 7.60 14.55 -7.77
N LEU A 291 8.67 14.77 -8.54
CA LEU A 291 10.00 14.23 -8.24
C LEU A 291 10.62 14.83 -6.97
N THR A 292 10.27 16.06 -6.64
CA THR A 292 10.67 16.69 -5.37
C THR A 292 9.99 16.00 -4.18
N ILE A 293 8.69 15.73 -4.29
CA ILE A 293 7.92 14.95 -3.30
C ILE A 293 8.45 13.51 -3.19
N HIS A 294 8.67 12.81 -4.31
CA HIS A 294 9.20 11.45 -4.28
C HIS A 294 10.63 11.39 -3.70
N ARG A 295 11.45 12.42 -3.89
CA ARG A 295 12.76 12.53 -3.23
C ARG A 295 12.62 12.51 -1.70
N TYR A 296 11.68 13.28 -1.14
CA TYR A 296 11.41 13.27 0.30
C TYR A 296 10.95 11.87 0.79
N LEU A 297 10.05 11.20 0.06
CA LEU A 297 9.65 9.82 0.38
C LEU A 297 10.82 8.83 0.32
N PHE A 298 11.69 8.95 -0.68
CA PHE A 298 12.91 8.14 -0.86
C PHE A 298 13.97 8.40 0.22
N GLU A 299 14.12 9.66 0.65
CA GLU A 299 14.98 10.09 1.77
C GLU A 299 14.37 9.76 3.15
N LYS A 300 13.16 9.18 3.18
CA LYS A 300 12.37 8.79 4.37
C LYS A 300 11.92 9.96 5.25
N ASP A 301 11.55 11.05 4.61
CA ASP A 301 11.17 12.34 5.19
C ASP A 301 9.74 12.72 4.76
N ALA A 302 8.72 12.07 5.34
CA ALA A 302 7.33 12.29 4.95
C ALA A 302 6.71 13.60 5.50
N GLU A 303 7.34 14.24 6.49
CA GLU A 303 6.82 15.46 7.12
C GLU A 303 6.93 16.67 6.17
N ASN A 304 7.99 16.71 5.37
CA ASN A 304 8.20 17.72 4.32
C ASN A 304 7.35 17.50 3.05
N VAL A 305 6.46 16.50 3.02
CA VAL A 305 5.58 16.25 1.87
C VAL A 305 4.28 17.05 1.99
N ILE A 306 3.96 17.80 0.93
CA ILE A 306 2.71 18.56 0.79
C ILE A 306 1.98 18.03 -0.45
N PRO A 307 1.07 17.05 -0.31
CA PRO A 307 0.42 16.41 -1.44
C PRO A 307 -0.72 17.23 -2.07
N GLU A 308 -1.30 18.18 -1.34
CA GLU A 308 -2.49 18.92 -1.78
C GLU A 308 -2.20 19.73 -3.05
N GLU A 309 -1.12 20.53 -3.06
CA GLU A 309 -0.73 21.36 -4.21
C GLU A 309 -0.46 20.55 -5.49
N ILE A 310 0.18 19.38 -5.37
CA ILE A 310 0.51 18.55 -6.54
C ILE A 310 -0.71 17.80 -7.07
N ILE A 311 -1.68 17.46 -6.21
CA ILE A 311 -2.95 16.87 -6.61
C ILE A 311 -3.80 17.92 -7.34
N ASP A 312 -3.94 19.12 -6.79
CA ASP A 312 -4.67 20.23 -7.44
C ASP A 312 -4.05 20.60 -8.80
N GLN A 313 -2.71 20.64 -8.90
CA GLN A 313 -2.03 20.86 -10.17
C GLN A 313 -2.34 19.76 -11.20
N PHE A 314 -2.41 18.49 -10.78
CA PHE A 314 -2.79 17.39 -11.67
C PHE A 314 -4.22 17.53 -12.18
N THR A 315 -5.15 17.99 -11.34
CA THR A 315 -6.56 18.26 -11.71
C THR A 315 -6.66 19.29 -12.83
N HIS A 316 -5.79 20.30 -12.87
CA HIS A 316 -5.75 21.28 -13.96
C HIS A 316 -5.06 20.75 -15.24
N LEU A 317 -4.15 19.78 -15.13
CA LEU A 317 -3.51 19.14 -16.29
C LEU A 317 -4.45 18.16 -17.01
N LEU A 318 -5.38 17.53 -16.31
CA LEU A 318 -6.22 16.48 -16.86
C LEU A 318 -7.18 16.96 -17.98
N PRO A 319 -7.94 18.06 -17.84
CA PRO A 319 -8.77 18.60 -18.93
C PRO A 319 -7.97 19.37 -20.00
N SER A 320 -6.80 19.92 -19.66
CA SER A 320 -6.01 20.76 -20.58
C SER A 320 -5.14 19.96 -21.56
N GLN A 321 -5.16 18.62 -21.47
CA GLN A 321 -4.40 17.71 -22.32
C GLN A 321 -5.29 16.80 -23.20
N ASN A 322 -6.51 17.24 -23.55
CA ASN A 322 -7.43 16.46 -24.40
C ASN A 322 -6.80 16.00 -25.74
N ASP A 323 -5.95 16.84 -26.37
CA ASP A 323 -5.23 16.49 -27.60
C ASP A 323 -4.04 15.53 -27.39
N ASN A 324 -3.66 15.26 -26.13
CA ASN A 324 -2.45 14.56 -25.72
C ASN A 324 -2.68 13.49 -24.63
N LEU A 325 -3.90 12.95 -24.51
CA LEU A 325 -4.29 11.99 -23.46
C LEU A 325 -3.36 10.78 -23.34
N GLN A 326 -2.74 10.31 -24.43
CA GLN A 326 -1.75 9.22 -24.41
C GLN A 326 -0.49 9.57 -23.58
N ASN A 327 -0.01 10.81 -23.68
CA ASN A 327 1.14 11.29 -22.90
C ASN A 327 0.76 11.38 -21.42
N LEU A 328 -0.46 11.81 -21.11
CA LEU A 328 -0.96 11.91 -19.74
C LEU A 328 -1.20 10.53 -19.11
N GLY A 329 -1.78 9.58 -19.85
CA GLY A 329 -1.90 8.18 -19.43
C GLY A 329 -0.53 7.53 -19.17
N SER A 330 0.45 7.79 -20.04
CA SER A 330 1.84 7.35 -19.85
C SER A 330 2.48 7.96 -18.59
N LEU A 331 2.32 9.26 -18.38
CA LEU A 331 2.78 9.99 -17.18
C LEU A 331 2.15 9.43 -15.90
N LEU A 332 0.82 9.24 -15.88
CA LEU A 332 0.10 8.67 -14.75
C LEU A 332 0.56 7.24 -14.45
N LYS A 333 0.70 6.37 -15.46
CA LYS A 333 1.23 5.01 -15.27
C LYS A 333 2.63 5.02 -14.65
N LYS A 334 3.53 5.92 -15.06
CA LYS A 334 4.87 6.06 -14.48
C LYS A 334 4.81 6.53 -13.02
N ILE A 335 4.00 7.53 -12.71
CA ILE A 335 3.81 8.05 -11.33
C ILE A 335 3.27 6.97 -10.41
N ILE A 336 2.19 6.29 -10.81
CA ILE A 336 1.59 5.20 -10.05
C ILE A 336 2.58 4.06 -9.86
N PHE A 337 3.36 3.70 -10.88
CA PHE A 337 4.40 2.68 -10.75
C PHE A 337 5.53 3.08 -9.79
N ILE A 338 5.98 4.35 -9.83
CA ILE A 338 6.98 4.87 -8.89
C ILE A 338 6.46 4.75 -7.45
N LEU A 339 5.22 5.18 -7.16
CA LEU A 339 4.61 5.06 -5.83
C LEU A 339 4.46 3.59 -5.37
N ILE A 340 4.11 2.67 -6.29
CA ILE A 340 4.07 1.22 -6.03
C ILE A 340 5.46 0.70 -5.62
N PHE A 341 6.50 1.11 -6.34
CA PHE A 341 7.88 0.79 -6.00
C PHE A 341 8.25 1.34 -4.61
N THR A 342 7.90 2.59 -4.29
CA THR A 342 8.19 3.20 -2.98
C THR A 342 7.57 2.37 -1.84
N VAL A 343 6.28 2.00 -1.93
CA VAL A 343 5.61 1.14 -0.93
C VAL A 343 6.28 -0.24 -0.83
N TRP A 344 6.72 -0.81 -1.96
CA TRP A 344 7.39 -2.11 -1.97
C TRP A 344 8.78 -2.06 -1.32
N ASP A 345 9.59 -1.05 -1.65
CA ASP A 345 10.95 -0.88 -1.15
C ASP A 345 10.98 -0.62 0.37
N LEU A 346 10.08 0.24 0.86
CA LEU A 346 9.92 0.53 2.30
C LEU A 346 9.70 -0.74 3.12
N ARG A 347 8.85 -1.67 2.63
CA ARG A 347 8.53 -2.94 3.29
C ARG A 347 9.68 -3.95 3.29
N ASN A 348 10.58 -3.87 2.30
CA ASN A 348 11.78 -4.72 2.23
C ASN A 348 12.99 -4.10 2.95
N SER A 349 12.88 -2.83 3.35
CA SER A 349 13.92 -2.13 4.10
C SER A 349 14.08 -2.73 5.51
N THR A 350 15.30 -3.12 5.90
CA THR A 350 15.60 -3.86 7.14
C THR A 350 15.44 -3.05 8.45
N ALA A 351 14.84 -1.87 8.40
CA ALA A 351 14.79 -0.88 9.47
C ALA A 351 13.63 -1.11 10.47
N GLN A 352 13.61 -2.25 11.15
CA GLN A 352 12.58 -2.59 12.15
C GLN A 352 12.43 -1.56 13.29
N ASN A 353 13.48 -0.79 13.59
CA ASN A 353 13.52 0.18 14.68
C ASN A 353 12.76 1.50 14.42
N ARG A 354 12.13 1.69 13.25
CA ARG A 354 11.44 2.93 12.84
C ARG A 354 10.00 2.69 12.36
N ALA A 355 9.27 1.79 13.02
CA ALA A 355 7.95 1.33 12.59
C ALA A 355 6.92 2.47 12.37
N THR A 356 6.92 3.51 13.21
CA THR A 356 5.97 4.63 13.10
C THR A 356 6.30 5.55 11.91
N GLU A 357 7.57 5.93 11.75
CA GLU A 357 8.03 6.72 10.60
C GLU A 357 7.72 6.02 9.28
N LEU A 358 8.01 4.71 9.19
CA LEU A 358 7.72 3.90 8.01
C LEU A 358 6.23 3.88 7.68
N ARG A 359 5.35 3.69 8.67
CA ARG A 359 3.89 3.74 8.48
C ARG A 359 3.41 5.11 8.01
N ASN A 360 4.01 6.20 8.47
CA ASN A 360 3.67 7.54 8.00
C ASN A 360 4.08 7.74 6.53
N ILE A 361 5.26 7.27 6.12
CA ILE A 361 5.72 7.32 4.72
C ILE A 361 4.83 6.41 3.83
N GLU A 362 4.49 5.20 4.28
CA GLU A 362 3.56 4.31 3.58
C GLU A 362 2.17 4.94 3.42
N SER A 363 1.62 5.53 4.48
CA SER A 363 0.32 6.22 4.48
C SER A 363 0.32 7.42 3.54
N MET A 364 1.38 8.25 3.56
CA MET A 364 1.54 9.39 2.65
C MET A 364 1.63 8.94 1.19
N THR A 365 2.40 7.88 0.92
CA THR A 365 2.62 7.35 -0.44
C THR A 365 1.34 6.75 -1.02
N ILE A 366 0.59 5.98 -0.22
CA ILE A 366 -0.71 5.43 -0.63
C ILE A 366 -1.77 6.54 -0.73
N GLY A 367 -1.74 7.53 0.17
CA GLY A 367 -2.60 8.70 0.14
C GLY A 367 -2.41 9.58 -1.11
N LEU A 368 -1.16 9.76 -1.54
CA LEU A 368 -0.80 10.40 -2.82
C LEU A 368 -1.36 9.63 -4.02
N GLY A 369 -1.18 8.30 -4.04
CA GLY A 369 -1.69 7.45 -5.11
C GLY A 369 -3.21 7.49 -5.22
N PHE A 370 -3.95 7.45 -4.10
CA PHE A 370 -5.39 7.71 -4.12
C PHE A 370 -5.71 9.14 -4.59
N GLY A 371 -4.96 10.13 -4.12
CA GLY A 371 -5.09 11.55 -4.48
C GLY A 371 -5.15 11.78 -5.99
N PHE A 372 -4.13 11.34 -6.71
CA PHE A 372 -4.09 11.46 -8.18
C PHE A 372 -5.24 10.70 -8.87
N LEU A 373 -5.64 9.54 -8.35
CA LEU A 373 -6.68 8.71 -8.96
C LEU A 373 -8.11 9.16 -8.68
N ILE A 374 -8.37 10.01 -7.68
CA ILE A 374 -9.69 10.64 -7.45
C ILE A 374 -10.11 11.38 -8.71
N HIS A 375 -9.30 12.32 -9.18
CA HIS A 375 -9.65 13.19 -10.30
C HIS A 375 -9.71 12.44 -11.63
N VAL A 376 -8.91 11.38 -11.79
CA VAL A 376 -9.05 10.43 -12.92
C VAL A 376 -10.44 9.78 -12.92
N MET A 377 -10.87 9.26 -11.77
CA MET A 377 -12.18 8.61 -11.63
C MET A 377 -13.33 9.61 -11.75
N GLU A 378 -13.17 10.85 -11.25
CA GLU A 378 -14.16 11.91 -11.43
C GLU A 378 -14.33 12.30 -12.90
N ASN A 379 -13.23 12.49 -13.64
CA ASN A 379 -13.29 12.82 -15.06
C ASN A 379 -13.85 11.67 -15.90
N ILE A 380 -13.46 10.42 -15.62
CA ILE A 380 -14.09 9.23 -16.23
C ILE A 380 -15.61 9.22 -15.97
N ASN A 381 -16.04 9.48 -14.74
CA ASN A 381 -17.46 9.51 -14.38
C ASN A 381 -18.26 10.65 -15.06
N LEU A 382 -17.59 11.72 -15.51
CA LEU A 382 -18.19 12.86 -16.20
C LEU A 382 -18.23 12.70 -17.73
N THR A 383 -17.23 12.03 -18.31
CA THR A 383 -17.00 11.99 -19.78
C THR A 383 -17.40 10.66 -20.41
N TRP A 384 -17.36 9.56 -19.67
CA TRP A 384 -17.53 8.22 -20.23
C TRP A 384 -18.93 8.02 -20.79
N ASP A 385 -19.02 8.17 -22.12
CA ASP A 385 -20.16 7.70 -22.88
C ASP A 385 -20.11 6.17 -22.99
N PHE A 386 -20.82 5.52 -22.07
CA PHE A 386 -21.00 4.07 -21.99
C PHE A 386 -21.64 3.46 -23.25
N GLU A 387 -22.14 4.24 -24.22
CA GLU A 387 -22.75 3.74 -25.46
C GLU A 387 -21.72 3.43 -26.55
N ASN A 388 -20.64 4.22 -26.63
CA ASN A 388 -19.63 4.11 -27.69
C ASN A 388 -18.38 3.30 -27.30
N GLY A 389 -18.29 2.82 -26.05
CA GLY A 389 -17.34 1.79 -25.60
C GLY A 389 -15.84 2.13 -25.64
N SER A 390 -15.46 3.31 -26.11
CA SER A 390 -14.06 3.72 -26.33
C SER A 390 -13.87 5.23 -26.08
N ASP A 391 -14.22 5.69 -24.88
CA ASP A 391 -13.75 7.00 -24.42
C ASP A 391 -12.20 6.99 -24.32
N PRO A 392 -11.48 7.91 -24.98
CA PRO A 392 -10.03 8.03 -24.87
C PRO A 392 -9.51 8.14 -23.43
N ILE A 393 -10.20 8.83 -22.51
CA ILE A 393 -9.72 8.98 -21.13
C ILE A 393 -9.80 7.65 -20.36
N VAL A 394 -10.83 6.86 -20.62
CA VAL A 394 -10.98 5.51 -20.05
C VAL A 394 -9.87 4.60 -20.57
N LYS A 395 -9.60 4.64 -21.87
CA LYS A 395 -8.55 3.84 -22.49
C LYS A 395 -7.15 4.17 -21.95
N GLU A 396 -6.81 5.44 -21.82
CA GLU A 396 -5.44 5.86 -21.48
C GLU A 396 -5.20 5.97 -19.95
N CYS A 397 -6.22 6.24 -19.12
CA CYS A 397 -6.05 6.47 -17.67
C CYS A 397 -6.58 5.33 -16.77
N LEU A 398 -7.63 4.58 -17.16
CA LEU A 398 -8.12 3.44 -16.36
C LEU A 398 -7.06 2.35 -16.09
N PRO A 399 -6.09 2.06 -17.01
CA PRO A 399 -5.05 1.08 -16.72
C PRO A 399 -4.21 1.42 -15.48
N ALA A 400 -3.93 2.70 -15.21
CA ALA A 400 -3.23 3.11 -14.01
C ALA A 400 -4.03 2.85 -12.72
N VAL A 401 -5.34 3.13 -12.75
CA VAL A 401 -6.28 2.78 -11.66
C VAL A 401 -6.27 1.26 -11.43
N SER A 402 -6.32 0.48 -12.51
CA SER A 402 -6.36 -0.98 -12.44
C SER A 402 -5.08 -1.56 -11.82
N ILE A 403 -3.89 -1.10 -12.25
CA ILE A 403 -2.60 -1.52 -11.68
C ILE A 403 -2.53 -1.20 -10.18
N TRP A 404 -2.93 0.01 -9.78
CA TRP A 404 -2.92 0.44 -8.38
C TRP A 404 -3.82 -0.44 -7.49
N CYS A 405 -5.07 -0.65 -7.90
CA CYS A 405 -6.02 -1.52 -7.20
C CYS A 405 -5.55 -2.99 -7.14
N GLN A 406 -4.94 -3.51 -8.20
CA GLN A 406 -4.38 -4.87 -8.21
C GLN A 406 -3.25 -5.01 -7.19
N TYR A 407 -2.33 -4.05 -7.13
CA TYR A 407 -1.24 -4.03 -6.17
C TYR A 407 -1.74 -3.94 -4.73
N LEU A 408 -2.61 -2.96 -4.42
CA LEU A 408 -3.20 -2.82 -3.09
C LEU A 408 -4.03 -4.06 -2.69
N GLY A 409 -4.65 -4.74 -3.65
CA GLY A 409 -5.32 -6.02 -3.44
C GLY A 409 -4.40 -7.14 -2.94
N THR A 410 -3.08 -7.04 -3.14
CA THR A 410 -2.07 -7.94 -2.54
C THR A 410 -1.62 -7.51 -1.13
N LEU A 411 -1.95 -6.28 -0.70
CA LEU A 411 -1.46 -5.64 0.52
C LEU A 411 -2.56 -5.38 1.57
N MET A 412 -3.66 -6.14 1.54
CA MET A 412 -4.83 -5.90 2.41
C MET A 412 -4.49 -5.82 3.90
N ASP A 413 -3.57 -6.66 4.38
CA ASP A 413 -3.16 -6.67 5.80
C ASP A 413 -2.45 -5.37 6.19
N LEU A 414 -1.56 -4.86 5.32
CA LEU A 414 -0.89 -3.58 5.53
C LEU A 414 -1.90 -2.44 5.45
N LEU A 415 -2.74 -2.41 4.41
CA LEU A 415 -3.73 -1.36 4.23
C LEU A 415 -4.70 -1.29 5.43
N ASN A 416 -5.06 -2.44 6.02
CA ASN A 416 -5.86 -2.53 7.23
C ASN A 416 -5.09 -2.04 8.48
N GLN A 417 -3.80 -2.35 8.61
CA GLN A 417 -2.96 -1.79 9.69
C GLN A 417 -2.88 -0.27 9.59
N LEU A 418 -2.64 0.28 8.40
CA LEU A 418 -2.56 1.73 8.18
C LEU A 418 -3.92 2.40 8.42
N TYR A 419 -5.02 1.84 7.92
CA TYR A 419 -6.38 2.37 8.13
C TYR A 419 -6.77 2.44 9.62
N ASN A 420 -6.56 1.36 10.38
CA ASN A 420 -6.86 1.36 11.81
C ASN A 420 -5.92 2.30 12.59
N TYR A 421 -4.64 2.36 12.20
CA TYR A 421 -3.69 3.31 12.77
C TYR A 421 -4.14 4.76 12.54
N SER A 422 -4.45 5.14 11.30
CA SER A 422 -4.93 6.48 10.94
C SER A 422 -6.25 6.86 11.63
N LYS A 423 -7.15 5.91 11.92
CA LYS A 423 -8.37 6.18 12.71
C LYS A 423 -8.11 6.36 14.22
N SER A 424 -6.94 5.96 14.71
CA SER A 424 -6.60 5.97 16.14
C SER A 424 -5.68 7.13 16.57
N ILE A 425 -5.17 7.92 15.62
CA ILE A 425 -4.25 9.03 15.90
C ILE A 425 -5.02 10.24 16.46
N GLU A 426 -4.54 10.79 17.57
CA GLU A 426 -5.01 12.07 18.12
C GLU A 426 -4.41 13.29 17.38
N LYS A 427 -5.02 14.46 17.56
CA LYS A 427 -4.95 15.63 16.66
C LYS A 427 -3.56 16.13 16.25
N GLU A 428 -2.52 15.91 17.05
CA GLU A 428 -1.19 16.50 16.79
C GLU A 428 -0.41 15.80 15.66
N ASN A 429 -0.77 14.56 15.30
CA ASN A 429 -0.23 13.86 14.11
C ASN A 429 -1.29 13.67 13.00
N GLU A 430 -2.38 14.45 13.05
CA GLU A 430 -3.60 14.23 12.24
C GLU A 430 -3.38 14.41 10.72
N ARG A 431 -2.40 15.21 10.28
CA ARG A 431 -2.28 15.58 8.85
C ARG A 431 -2.11 14.38 7.92
N ILE A 432 -1.10 13.53 8.14
CA ILE A 432 -0.79 12.40 7.22
C ILE A 432 -1.95 11.39 7.22
N ALA A 433 -2.47 11.07 8.41
CA ALA A 433 -3.63 10.18 8.58
C ALA A 433 -4.90 10.75 7.94
N GLY A 434 -5.17 12.04 8.12
CA GLY A 434 -6.31 12.76 7.55
C GLY A 434 -6.27 12.79 6.03
N ILE A 435 -5.11 13.09 5.43
CA ILE A 435 -4.92 13.04 3.97
C ILE A 435 -5.16 11.62 3.44
N PHE A 436 -4.54 10.61 4.06
CA PHE A 436 -4.70 9.21 3.66
C PHE A 436 -6.17 8.76 3.71
N LEU A 437 -6.86 8.99 4.84
CA LEU A 437 -8.27 8.60 5.01
C LEU A 437 -9.21 9.38 4.09
N THR A 438 -8.97 10.69 3.91
CA THR A 438 -9.79 11.55 3.03
C THR A 438 -9.65 11.13 1.58
N ASN A 439 -8.41 10.95 1.10
CA ASN A 439 -8.16 10.55 -0.28
C ASN A 439 -8.69 9.15 -0.56
N MET A 440 -8.51 8.19 0.38
CA MET A 440 -9.07 6.85 0.27
C MET A 440 -10.61 6.88 0.19
N ARG A 441 -11.29 7.64 1.06
CA ARG A 441 -12.75 7.78 1.04
C ARG A 441 -13.26 8.43 -0.26
N ASN A 442 -12.61 9.50 -0.71
CA ASN A 442 -13.00 10.21 -1.94
C ASN A 442 -12.77 9.34 -3.18
N PHE A 443 -11.69 8.57 -3.23
CA PHE A 443 -11.47 7.59 -4.29
C PHE A 443 -12.60 6.55 -4.33
N PHE A 444 -12.98 5.98 -3.19
CA PHE A 444 -14.05 4.99 -3.13
C PHE A 444 -15.46 5.56 -3.43
N LYS A 445 -15.67 6.87 -3.28
CA LYS A 445 -16.87 7.58 -3.76
C LYS A 445 -16.99 7.52 -5.28
N SER A 446 -15.96 7.96 -5.99
CA SER A 446 -15.95 7.99 -7.47
C SER A 446 -15.90 6.59 -8.07
N PHE A 447 -15.18 5.67 -7.41
CA PHE A 447 -15.18 4.23 -7.72
C PHE A 447 -16.57 3.59 -7.66
N ALA A 448 -17.33 3.83 -6.57
CA ALA A 448 -18.69 3.31 -6.45
C ALA A 448 -19.63 3.92 -7.50
N SER A 449 -19.50 5.22 -7.78
CA SER A 449 -20.28 5.92 -8.82
C SER A 449 -20.13 5.26 -10.18
N ILE A 450 -18.89 4.98 -10.60
CA ILE A 450 -18.61 4.34 -11.90
C ILE A 450 -19.11 2.89 -11.94
N LEU A 451 -18.75 2.07 -10.94
CA LEU A 451 -19.05 0.63 -10.96
C LEU A 451 -20.54 0.31 -10.72
N ASN A 452 -21.31 1.23 -10.14
CA ASN A 452 -22.76 1.08 -10.00
C ASN A 452 -23.54 1.47 -11.26
N ASN A 453 -22.90 2.03 -12.29
CA ASN A 453 -23.59 2.39 -13.52
C ASN A 453 -24.19 1.12 -14.17
N PRO A 454 -25.51 1.07 -14.46
CA PRO A 454 -26.15 -0.12 -15.02
C PRO A 454 -25.45 -0.67 -16.28
N LYS A 455 -24.92 0.21 -17.14
CA LYS A 455 -24.24 -0.17 -18.39
C LYS A 455 -22.92 -0.92 -18.18
N ILE A 456 -22.35 -0.91 -16.97
CA ILE A 456 -21.22 -1.78 -16.61
C ILE A 456 -21.63 -3.26 -16.65
N TYR A 457 -22.85 -3.60 -16.23
CA TYR A 457 -23.35 -4.97 -16.29
C TYR A 457 -23.57 -5.43 -17.73
N ASP A 458 -24.10 -4.55 -18.57
CA ASP A 458 -24.27 -4.82 -20.00
C ASP A 458 -22.90 -5.07 -20.69
N LEU A 459 -21.88 -4.28 -20.33
CA LEU A 459 -20.52 -4.39 -20.89
C LEU A 459 -19.74 -5.63 -20.40
N LEU A 460 -20.06 -6.16 -19.22
CA LEU A 460 -19.49 -7.42 -18.71
C LEU A 460 -20.24 -8.66 -19.24
N GLY A 461 -21.52 -8.51 -19.57
CA GLY A 461 -22.39 -9.57 -20.05
C GLY A 461 -22.88 -10.51 -18.96
N ALA A 462 -24.13 -10.97 -19.07
CA ALA A 462 -24.83 -11.71 -18.01
C ALA A 462 -24.21 -13.07 -17.58
N ASN A 463 -23.25 -13.61 -18.34
CA ASN A 463 -22.77 -15.00 -18.23
C ASN A 463 -21.23 -15.12 -18.03
N HIS A 464 -20.53 -14.07 -17.60
CA HIS A 464 -19.09 -14.15 -17.32
C HIS A 464 -18.77 -14.25 -15.83
N ASP A 465 -18.04 -15.31 -15.43
CA ASP A 465 -17.39 -15.36 -14.13
C ASP A 465 -16.30 -14.28 -14.11
N LEU A 466 -16.52 -13.24 -13.30
CA LEU A 466 -15.58 -12.13 -13.09
C LEU A 466 -14.20 -12.63 -12.68
N THR A 467 -14.12 -13.77 -11.96
CA THR A 467 -12.88 -14.38 -11.49
C THR A 467 -12.04 -14.95 -12.62
N GLU A 468 -12.68 -15.58 -13.61
CA GLU A 468 -11.99 -16.06 -14.82
C GLU A 468 -11.68 -14.91 -15.78
N LEU A 469 -12.62 -13.97 -15.95
CA LEU A 469 -12.43 -12.77 -16.77
C LEU A 469 -11.21 -11.95 -16.28
N ALA A 470 -11.07 -11.76 -14.97
CA ALA A 470 -9.95 -11.04 -14.38
C ALA A 470 -8.57 -11.70 -14.61
N LYS A 471 -8.50 -13.00 -14.95
CA LYS A 471 -7.25 -13.72 -15.21
C LYS A 471 -6.68 -13.48 -16.61
N TYR A 472 -7.44 -13.00 -17.58
CA TYR A 472 -6.87 -12.69 -18.90
C TYR A 472 -5.85 -11.55 -18.79
N SER A 473 -4.74 -11.64 -19.52
CA SER A 473 -3.72 -10.58 -19.52
C SER A 473 -4.16 -9.36 -20.34
N ILE A 474 -3.86 -8.16 -19.84
CA ILE A 474 -3.89 -6.90 -20.58
C ILE A 474 -2.46 -6.44 -20.93
N PHE A 475 -2.33 -5.35 -21.69
CA PHE A 475 -1.03 -4.82 -22.13
C PHE A 475 -0.11 -4.52 -20.93
N GLU A 476 -0.66 -3.94 -19.88
CA GLU A 476 0.04 -3.56 -18.65
C GLU A 476 0.67 -4.77 -17.93
N ASP A 477 0.03 -5.94 -17.97
CA ASP A 477 0.57 -7.15 -17.36
C ASP A 477 1.84 -7.63 -18.08
N VAL A 478 1.95 -7.33 -19.38
CA VAL A 478 3.12 -7.63 -20.23
C VAL A 478 4.16 -6.50 -20.13
N GLU A 479 3.72 -5.24 -20.01
CA GLU A 479 4.58 -4.07 -19.79
C GLU A 479 5.37 -4.19 -18.47
N PHE A 480 4.70 -4.62 -17.40
CA PHE A 480 5.30 -4.83 -16.07
C PHE A 480 5.63 -6.31 -15.78
N LEU A 481 5.85 -7.14 -16.80
CA LEU A 481 6.25 -8.53 -16.59
C LEU A 481 7.59 -8.60 -15.82
N GLY A 482 7.72 -9.53 -14.88
CA GLY A 482 8.94 -9.74 -14.09
C GLY A 482 9.14 -8.79 -12.90
N VAL A 483 8.34 -7.73 -12.78
CA VAL A 483 8.32 -6.83 -11.61
C VAL A 483 7.84 -7.59 -10.36
N VAL A 484 8.70 -7.67 -9.34
CA VAL A 484 8.44 -8.39 -8.09
C VAL A 484 7.14 -7.96 -7.37
N PRO A 485 6.83 -6.66 -7.19
CA PRO A 485 5.54 -6.18 -6.67
C PRO A 485 4.29 -6.84 -7.26
N PHE A 486 4.32 -7.22 -8.54
CA PHE A 486 3.14 -7.70 -9.29
C PHE A 486 3.07 -9.23 -9.42
N ARG A 487 4.16 -9.96 -9.13
CA ARG A 487 4.20 -11.43 -9.18
C ARG A 487 3.07 -12.15 -8.42
N PRO A 488 2.61 -11.70 -7.24
CA PRO A 488 1.56 -12.40 -6.49
C PRO A 488 0.23 -12.53 -7.24
N PHE A 489 -0.07 -11.60 -8.17
CA PHE A 489 -1.23 -11.70 -9.05
C PHE A 489 -0.86 -12.24 -10.45
N GLN A 490 0.25 -11.79 -11.05
CA GLN A 490 0.67 -12.18 -12.40
C GLN A 490 0.81 -13.70 -12.57
N ARG A 491 1.15 -14.43 -11.50
CA ARG A 491 1.22 -15.91 -11.49
C ARG A 491 -0.08 -16.62 -11.87
N ASN A 492 -1.22 -15.98 -11.70
CA ASN A 492 -2.54 -16.53 -11.97
C ASN A 492 -3.07 -16.13 -13.37
N LEU A 493 -2.31 -15.36 -14.15
CA LEU A 493 -2.78 -14.80 -15.40
C LEU A 493 -2.65 -15.75 -16.59
N ASN A 494 -3.68 -15.75 -17.43
CA ASN A 494 -3.66 -16.35 -18.75
C ASN A 494 -3.26 -15.31 -19.81
N PHE A 495 -2.00 -15.39 -20.22
CA PHE A 495 -1.40 -14.56 -21.27
C PHE A 495 -1.88 -14.91 -22.69
N THR A 496 -3.18 -14.73 -22.98
CA THR A 496 -3.81 -14.94 -24.29
C THR A 496 -4.74 -13.78 -24.65
N ASN A 497 -4.59 -13.22 -25.85
CA ASN A 497 -5.20 -11.94 -26.26
C ASN A 497 -6.61 -12.07 -26.86
N ASN A 498 -7.52 -12.80 -26.22
CA ASN A 498 -8.84 -13.12 -26.79
C ASN A 498 -10.02 -12.33 -26.16
N THR A 499 -9.74 -11.35 -25.30
CA THR A 499 -10.77 -10.70 -24.45
C THR A 499 -10.58 -9.19 -24.43
N ASN A 500 -11.69 -8.44 -24.32
CA ASN A 500 -11.66 -6.98 -24.23
C ASN A 500 -10.93 -6.52 -22.95
N PRO A 501 -9.81 -5.76 -23.05
CA PRO A 501 -9.06 -5.28 -21.88
C PRO A 501 -9.89 -4.46 -20.90
N LEU A 502 -10.90 -3.72 -21.38
CA LEU A 502 -11.78 -2.91 -20.54
C LEU A 502 -12.61 -3.79 -19.58
N CYS A 503 -13.21 -4.86 -20.10
CA CYS A 503 -13.96 -5.84 -19.30
C CYS A 503 -13.05 -6.50 -18.24
N VAL A 504 -11.80 -6.83 -18.61
CA VAL A 504 -10.81 -7.38 -17.67
C VAL A 504 -10.48 -6.39 -16.55
N MET A 505 -10.20 -5.12 -16.89
CA MET A 505 -9.91 -4.08 -15.90
C MET A 505 -11.08 -3.86 -14.94
N ILE A 506 -12.31 -3.77 -15.45
CA ILE A 506 -13.52 -3.58 -14.64
C ILE A 506 -13.76 -4.80 -13.73
N ALA A 507 -13.61 -6.03 -14.23
CA ALA A 507 -13.73 -7.23 -13.40
C ALA A 507 -12.70 -7.24 -12.25
N ARG A 508 -11.43 -6.86 -12.53
CA ARG A 508 -10.39 -6.71 -11.50
C ARG A 508 -10.74 -5.62 -10.46
N LEU A 509 -11.33 -4.50 -10.89
CA LEU A 509 -11.80 -3.44 -9.99
C LEU A 509 -12.95 -3.93 -9.10
N ILE A 510 -13.98 -4.59 -9.66
CA ILE A 510 -15.10 -5.15 -8.87
C ILE A 510 -14.57 -6.15 -7.83
N ILE A 511 -13.67 -7.06 -8.22
CA ILE A 511 -13.06 -8.03 -7.29
C ILE A 511 -12.28 -7.32 -6.17
N PHE A 512 -11.51 -6.28 -6.48
CA PHE A 512 -10.83 -5.46 -5.47
C PHE A 512 -11.83 -4.79 -4.52
N GLY A 513 -12.91 -4.20 -5.04
CA GLY A 513 -13.99 -3.61 -4.24
C GLY A 513 -14.67 -4.62 -3.31
N LYS A 514 -15.01 -5.82 -3.82
CA LYS A 514 -15.57 -6.92 -3.00
C LYS A 514 -14.61 -7.45 -1.93
N LYS A 515 -13.29 -7.31 -2.15
CA LYS A 515 -12.26 -7.65 -1.15
C LYS A 515 -12.16 -6.56 -0.09
N LEU A 516 -12.22 -5.29 -0.49
CA LEU A 516 -12.20 -4.14 0.39
C LEU A 516 -13.41 -4.10 1.33
N SER A 517 -14.61 -4.36 0.80
CA SER A 517 -15.86 -4.31 1.60
C SER A 517 -15.96 -5.36 2.70
N LYS A 518 -15.07 -6.35 2.71
CA LYS A 518 -14.93 -7.37 3.77
C LYS A 518 -13.89 -7.01 4.84
N SER A 519 -13.08 -5.97 4.60
CA SER A 519 -11.94 -5.62 5.47
C SER A 519 -11.96 -4.17 5.96
N PHE A 520 -12.80 -3.29 5.40
CA PHE A 520 -12.81 -1.85 5.71
C PHE A 520 -14.22 -1.27 5.86
N ASP A 521 -14.46 -0.52 6.93
CA ASP A 521 -15.69 0.27 7.15
C ASP A 521 -15.74 1.55 6.29
N ILE A 522 -15.41 1.44 5.00
CA ILE A 522 -15.53 2.52 3.99
C ILE A 522 -16.59 2.16 2.96
N LEU A 523 -16.65 0.89 2.55
CA LEU A 523 -17.43 0.45 1.40
C LEU A 523 -18.19 -0.82 1.75
N TYR A 524 -19.49 -0.84 1.49
CA TYR A 524 -20.32 -2.03 1.51
C TYR A 524 -20.54 -2.52 0.07
N TYR A 525 -20.74 -3.83 -0.11
CA TYR A 525 -21.17 -4.39 -1.39
C TYR A 525 -22.39 -5.28 -1.17
N ASP A 526 -23.47 -4.97 -1.89
CA ASP A 526 -24.69 -5.76 -1.93
C ASP A 526 -24.57 -6.80 -3.05
N GLU A 527 -24.45 -8.09 -2.69
CA GLU A 527 -24.40 -9.19 -3.67
C GLU A 527 -25.73 -9.40 -4.41
N SER A 528 -26.86 -8.89 -3.89
CA SER A 528 -28.19 -9.02 -4.52
C SER A 528 -28.48 -7.91 -5.53
N ALA A 529 -28.20 -6.66 -5.17
CA ALA A 529 -28.27 -5.52 -6.11
C ALA A 529 -27.04 -5.44 -7.03
N SER A 530 -25.96 -6.16 -6.70
CA SER A 530 -24.64 -6.02 -7.31
C SER A 530 -24.14 -4.56 -7.29
N GLN A 531 -24.25 -3.89 -6.14
CA GLN A 531 -23.93 -2.46 -6.00
C GLN A 531 -23.04 -2.18 -4.79
N PHE A 532 -22.16 -1.19 -4.93
CA PHE A 532 -21.33 -0.65 -3.87
C PHE A 532 -22.02 0.53 -3.19
N THR A 533 -21.99 0.56 -1.85
CA THR A 533 -22.53 1.69 -1.07
C THR A 533 -21.45 2.21 -0.13
N LEU A 534 -21.20 3.52 -0.13
CA LEU A 534 -20.30 4.12 0.85
C LEU A 534 -20.88 4.01 2.26
N ILE A 535 -20.03 3.61 3.20
CA ILE A 535 -20.35 3.58 4.62
C ILE A 535 -20.08 4.96 5.21
N ASP A 536 -21.16 5.71 5.40
CA ASP A 536 -21.13 6.95 6.16
C ASP A 536 -21.54 6.71 7.62
N GLU A 537 -20.64 7.08 8.54
CA GLU A 537 -20.85 7.05 10.00
C GLU A 537 -22.04 7.92 10.42
N GLU A 538 -22.26 9.08 9.78
CA GLU A 538 -23.41 9.93 10.09
C GLU A 538 -24.73 9.30 9.64
N SER A 539 -24.75 8.67 8.47
CA SER A 539 -25.92 7.95 7.95
C SER A 539 -26.28 6.76 8.86
N LYS A 540 -25.30 5.96 9.32
CA LYS A 540 -25.54 4.92 10.34
C LYS A 540 -26.03 5.51 11.66
N LYS A 541 -25.55 6.69 12.08
CA LYS A 541 -25.99 7.40 13.31
C LYS A 541 -27.43 7.91 13.17
N LYS A 542 -27.79 8.51 12.03
CA LYS A 542 -29.16 8.95 11.69
C LYS A 542 -30.13 7.78 11.59
N GLU A 543 -29.73 6.66 10.97
CA GLU A 543 -30.58 5.48 10.86
C GLU A 543 -30.83 4.83 12.23
N ARG A 544 -29.81 4.75 13.10
CA ARG A 544 -29.97 4.33 14.50
C ARG A 544 -30.88 5.28 15.28
N GLN A 545 -30.77 6.60 15.10
CA GLN A 545 -31.69 7.57 15.69
C GLN A 545 -33.13 7.41 15.18
N GLN A 546 -33.35 7.21 13.88
CA GLN A 546 -34.69 6.96 13.32
C GLN A 546 -35.29 5.66 13.83
N ARG A 547 -34.52 4.57 13.91
CA ARG A 547 -34.98 3.29 14.50
C ARG A 547 -35.35 3.47 15.99
N MET A 548 -34.55 4.21 16.76
CA MET A 548 -34.84 4.48 18.17
C MET A 548 -36.05 5.41 18.36
N MET A 549 -36.20 6.44 17.52
CA MET A 549 -37.38 7.31 17.51
C MET A 549 -38.66 6.53 17.13
N LYS A 550 -38.57 5.60 16.17
CA LYS A 550 -39.69 4.73 15.78
C LYS A 550 -40.09 3.77 16.91
N LEU A 551 -39.11 3.19 17.62
CA LEU A 551 -39.35 2.38 18.82
C LEU A 551 -39.98 3.19 19.95
N MET A 552 -39.48 4.40 20.23
CA MET A 552 -40.08 5.30 21.23
C MET A 552 -41.51 5.72 20.86
N ALA A 553 -41.80 5.96 19.58
CA ALA A 553 -43.15 6.24 19.11
C ALA A 553 -44.09 5.02 19.25
N GLN A 554 -43.61 3.82 18.93
CA GLN A 554 -44.35 2.57 19.15
C GLN A 554 -44.61 2.31 20.63
N GLN A 555 -43.65 2.62 21.51
CA GLN A 555 -43.79 2.42 22.95
C GLN A 555 -44.77 3.44 23.56
N ARG A 556 -44.72 4.72 23.16
CA ARG A 556 -45.75 5.71 23.55
C ARG A 556 -47.14 5.34 23.07
N LEU A 557 -47.28 4.85 21.84
CA LEU A 557 -48.56 4.32 21.33
C LEU A 557 -49.07 3.16 22.17
N LYS A 558 -48.17 2.27 22.62
CA LYS A 558 -48.52 1.18 23.52
C LYS A 558 -48.94 1.69 24.90
N ASP A 559 -48.20 2.63 25.49
CA ASP A 559 -48.53 3.23 26.79
C ASP A 559 -49.87 4.03 26.73
N GLU A 560 -50.17 4.65 25.59
CA GLU A 560 -51.46 5.30 25.32
C GLU A 560 -52.61 4.29 25.17
N ILE A 561 -52.38 3.16 24.49
CA ILE A 561 -53.36 2.05 24.42
C ILE A 561 -53.57 1.47 25.81
N ASP A 562 -52.51 1.13 26.54
CA ASP A 562 -52.58 0.56 27.89
C ASP A 562 -53.29 1.55 28.86
N THR A 563 -53.04 2.86 28.76
CA THR A 563 -53.77 3.86 29.57
C THR A 563 -55.21 4.11 29.10
N MET A 564 -55.52 3.94 27.81
CA MET A 564 -56.90 3.95 27.31
C MET A 564 -57.68 2.71 27.74
N GLU A 565 -57.09 1.51 27.69
CA GLU A 565 -57.69 0.27 28.20
C GLU A 565 -57.93 0.36 29.71
N ASN A 566 -56.95 0.85 30.48
CA ASN A 566 -57.12 1.09 31.92
C ASN A 566 -58.20 2.16 32.22
N LYS A 567 -58.40 3.16 31.35
CA LYS A 567 -59.52 4.12 31.47
C LYS A 567 -60.86 3.46 31.11
N LEU A 568 -60.92 2.66 30.05
CA LEU A 568 -62.11 1.92 29.64
C LEU A 568 -62.56 0.92 30.73
N GLN A 569 -61.62 0.22 31.38
CA GLN A 569 -61.89 -0.61 32.54
C GLN A 569 -62.43 0.21 33.73
N LYS A 570 -61.87 1.40 34.01
CA LYS A 570 -62.36 2.30 35.08
C LYS A 570 -63.75 2.89 34.82
N PHE A 571 -64.19 2.99 33.56
CA PHE A 571 -65.51 3.54 33.20
C PHE A 571 -66.62 2.49 33.03
N GLY A 572 -66.34 1.20 33.24
CA GLY A 572 -67.38 0.19 33.45
C GLY A 572 -68.30 -0.11 32.25
N VAL A 573 -67.87 0.18 31.02
CA VAL A 573 -68.67 -0.10 29.81
C VAL A 573 -68.38 -1.51 29.28
N SER A 574 -69.11 -2.50 29.79
CA SER A 574 -69.10 -3.86 29.25
C SER A 574 -69.88 -3.95 27.92
N ALA A 575 -69.23 -3.66 26.79
CA ALA A 575 -69.80 -3.86 25.46
C ALA A 575 -69.40 -5.25 24.90
N ARG A 576 -70.24 -6.27 25.11
CA ARG A 576 -70.11 -7.58 24.43
C ARG A 576 -70.60 -7.51 22.98
N ARG A 577 -69.82 -8.09 22.05
CA ARG A 577 -70.20 -8.79 20.78
C ARG A 577 -68.91 -9.49 20.29
N SER A 578 -68.77 -10.82 20.39
CA SER A 578 -69.04 -11.82 19.32
C SER A 578 -68.60 -11.33 17.92
N TYR A 579 -67.75 -12.02 17.16
CA TYR A 579 -67.41 -13.45 17.08
C TYR A 579 -65.87 -13.61 16.84
N GLU A 580 -65.18 -14.77 16.87
CA GLU A 580 -65.61 -16.18 17.00
C GLU A 580 -64.51 -17.08 17.67
N SER A 581 -64.23 -18.29 17.18
CA SER A 581 -63.22 -19.30 17.61
C SER A 581 -63.02 -20.31 16.44
N PRO A 582 -62.23 -21.42 16.49
CA PRO A 582 -61.38 -22.01 17.55
C PRO A 582 -59.93 -22.38 17.06
N ASN A 583 -58.94 -22.85 17.85
CA ASN A 583 -58.86 -24.09 18.63
C ASN A 583 -57.53 -24.13 19.45
N TYR A 584 -57.56 -24.35 20.77
CA TYR A 584 -57.23 -25.65 21.41
C TYR A 584 -57.42 -25.58 22.95
N ILE A 585 -57.58 -26.75 23.58
CA ILE A 585 -58.09 -26.96 24.95
C ILE A 585 -56.98 -26.84 26.02
N PRO A 586 -57.24 -26.24 27.20
CA PRO A 586 -56.27 -26.13 28.29
C PRO A 586 -56.29 -27.35 29.24
N ILE A 587 -55.18 -27.59 29.94
CA ILE A 587 -55.15 -28.43 31.15
C ILE A 587 -54.58 -27.61 32.32
N SER A 588 -55.31 -27.67 33.43
CA SER A 588 -55.17 -26.90 34.67
C SER A 588 -54.06 -27.36 35.61
N LEU A 589 -53.52 -26.45 36.43
CA LEU A 589 -53.04 -26.67 37.81
C LEU A 589 -53.31 -25.36 38.62
N PRO A 590 -53.38 -25.39 39.97
CA PRO A 590 -54.27 -24.50 40.73
C PRO A 590 -53.61 -23.24 41.31
N GLU A 591 -54.46 -22.29 41.70
CA GLU A 591 -54.09 -21.15 42.55
C GLU A 591 -53.60 -21.60 43.94
N SER A 592 -52.53 -20.98 44.43
CA SER A 592 -52.35 -20.77 45.88
C SER A 592 -51.43 -19.58 46.17
N ALA A 593 -51.74 -18.87 47.26
CA ALA A 593 -50.95 -17.82 47.92
C ALA A 593 -50.71 -16.49 47.17
N ILE A 594 -51.66 -15.56 47.36
CA ILE A 594 -51.41 -14.11 47.24
C ILE A 594 -50.29 -13.69 48.21
N SER A 595 -49.28 -12.98 47.71
CA SER A 595 -48.36 -12.21 48.55
C SER A 595 -48.06 -10.83 47.93
N LYS A 596 -47.85 -9.85 48.80
CA LYS A 596 -47.76 -8.38 48.60
C LYS A 596 -46.99 -7.92 47.34
N PRO A 597 -47.29 -6.72 46.79
CA PRO A 597 -46.53 -6.19 45.64
C PRO A 597 -45.05 -5.98 46.01
N LYS A 598 -44.14 -6.66 45.30
CA LYS A 598 -42.69 -6.40 45.38
C LYS A 598 -42.39 -5.02 44.78
N SER A 599 -41.65 -4.17 45.50
CA SER A 599 -40.95 -3.04 44.88
C SER A 599 -39.86 -3.55 43.95
N SER A 600 -39.56 -2.83 42.86
CA SER A 600 -38.43 -3.15 42.00
C SER A 600 -37.10 -3.08 42.78
N PRO A 601 -36.15 -4.01 42.55
CA PRO A 601 -34.85 -3.98 43.21
C PRO A 601 -34.05 -2.74 42.78
N LYS A 602 -33.34 -2.11 43.73
CA LYS A 602 -32.47 -0.96 43.43
C LYS A 602 -31.35 -1.36 42.48
N GLN A 603 -30.91 -0.43 41.63
CA GLN A 603 -29.76 -0.67 40.75
C GLN A 603 -28.45 -0.36 41.47
N CYS A 604 -27.39 -1.12 41.18
CA CYS A 604 -26.07 -0.95 41.79
C CYS A 604 -25.00 -0.98 40.70
N VAL A 605 -24.28 0.13 40.49
CA VAL A 605 -23.10 0.15 39.61
C VAL A 605 -21.87 -0.14 40.47
N VAL A 606 -21.07 -1.12 40.06
CA VAL A 606 -19.87 -1.57 40.79
C VAL A 606 -18.59 -1.21 40.03
N ASP A 607 -17.50 -1.01 40.75
CA ASP A 607 -16.17 -0.79 40.17
C ASP A 607 -15.28 -2.06 40.19
N THR A 608 -14.06 -1.94 39.65
CA THR A 608 -13.07 -3.02 39.65
C THR A 608 -12.70 -3.48 41.07
N SER A 609 -12.66 -2.57 42.05
CA SER A 609 -12.31 -2.93 43.44
C SER A 609 -13.32 -3.89 44.07
N VAL A 610 -14.62 -3.68 43.82
CA VAL A 610 -15.71 -4.49 44.36
C VAL A 610 -15.76 -5.86 43.69
N ILE A 611 -15.70 -5.92 42.35
CA ILE A 611 -15.71 -7.21 41.64
C ILE A 611 -14.47 -8.05 41.97
N LEU A 612 -13.31 -7.43 42.15
CA LEU A 612 -12.04 -8.13 42.36
C LEU A 612 -11.85 -8.59 43.82
N ASN A 613 -12.28 -7.81 44.82
CA ASN A 613 -12.03 -8.12 46.24
C ASN A 613 -13.27 -8.61 46.99
N HIS A 614 -14.48 -8.33 46.50
CA HIS A 614 -15.74 -8.63 47.19
C HIS A 614 -16.72 -9.45 46.35
N LEU A 615 -16.21 -10.27 45.43
CA LEU A 615 -16.97 -11.15 44.55
C LEU A 615 -18.02 -12.01 45.28
N ASN A 616 -17.76 -12.44 46.52
CA ASN A 616 -18.70 -13.22 47.32
C ASN A 616 -19.90 -12.38 47.82
N SER A 617 -19.72 -11.09 48.11
CA SER A 617 -20.83 -10.18 48.40
C SER A 617 -21.72 -9.99 47.17
N VAL A 618 -21.10 -9.82 45.99
CA VAL A 618 -21.81 -9.71 44.71
C VAL A 618 -22.61 -10.98 44.39
N LYS A 619 -22.02 -12.17 44.59
CA LYS A 619 -22.73 -13.47 44.49
C LYS A 619 -23.95 -13.51 45.42
N ASN A 620 -23.81 -13.05 46.66
CA ASN A 620 -24.91 -13.02 47.63
C ASN A 620 -26.01 -12.01 47.25
N TRP A 621 -25.67 -10.81 46.79
CA TRP A 621 -26.68 -9.83 46.34
C TRP A 621 -27.55 -10.35 45.19
N VAL A 622 -26.93 -11.06 44.25
CA VAL A 622 -27.61 -11.69 43.10
C VAL A 622 -28.45 -12.89 43.53
N ALA A 623 -27.99 -13.68 44.50
CA ALA A 623 -28.73 -14.83 45.02
C ALA A 623 -29.91 -14.43 45.93
N ASP A 624 -29.77 -13.36 46.70
CA ASP A 624 -30.78 -12.85 47.64
C ASP A 624 -31.81 -11.90 46.98
N GLU A 625 -31.75 -11.69 45.66
CA GLU A 625 -32.55 -10.70 44.90
C GLU A 625 -32.47 -9.24 45.42
N LYS A 626 -31.40 -8.88 46.16
CA LYS A 626 -31.30 -7.59 46.89
C LYS A 626 -31.21 -6.37 45.97
N CYS A 627 -30.46 -6.47 44.89
CA CYS A 627 -30.24 -5.39 43.94
C CYS A 627 -29.96 -5.91 42.52
N SER A 628 -30.07 -5.03 41.53
CA SER A 628 -29.69 -5.31 40.14
C SER A 628 -28.31 -4.72 39.86
N VAL A 629 -27.29 -5.58 39.78
CA VAL A 629 -25.88 -5.22 39.64
C VAL A 629 -25.54 -4.94 38.16
N ILE A 630 -24.95 -3.77 37.91
CA ILE A 630 -24.48 -3.34 36.59
C ILE A 630 -22.96 -3.25 36.64
N VAL A 631 -22.30 -4.06 35.80
CA VAL A 631 -20.84 -4.07 35.67
C VAL A 631 -20.43 -3.21 34.46
N PRO A 632 -19.72 -2.09 34.65
CA PRO A 632 -19.20 -1.28 33.54
C PRO A 632 -18.28 -2.08 32.61
N LEU A 633 -18.26 -1.73 31.32
CA LEU A 633 -17.36 -2.36 30.34
C LEU A 633 -15.88 -2.17 30.72
N ASP A 634 -15.55 -0.99 31.23
CA ASP A 634 -14.23 -0.61 31.75
C ASP A 634 -13.74 -1.50 32.91
N VAL A 635 -14.68 -2.00 33.74
CA VAL A 635 -14.38 -2.98 34.80
C VAL A 635 -14.07 -4.35 34.19
N ILE A 636 -14.78 -4.76 33.14
CA ILE A 636 -14.52 -6.01 32.41
C ILE A 636 -13.15 -5.92 31.71
N ASP A 637 -12.88 -4.82 31.00
CA ASP A 637 -11.60 -4.57 30.34
C ASP A 637 -10.43 -4.56 31.35
N SER A 638 -10.62 -3.92 32.51
CA SER A 638 -9.66 -3.94 33.63
C SER A 638 -9.37 -5.36 34.13
N LEU A 639 -10.39 -6.19 34.35
CA LEU A 639 -10.22 -7.58 34.76
C LEU A 639 -9.52 -8.41 33.68
N ASP A 640 -9.76 -8.10 32.40
CA ASP A 640 -9.14 -8.76 31.24
C ASP A 640 -7.65 -8.40 31.04
N LEU A 641 -7.23 -7.26 31.59
CA LEU A 641 -5.81 -6.91 31.76
C LEU A 641 -5.23 -7.62 32.99
N ILE A 642 -5.88 -7.53 34.14
CA ILE A 642 -5.40 -8.09 35.43
C ILE A 642 -5.29 -9.62 35.40
N LYS A 643 -6.12 -10.35 34.63
CA LYS A 643 -6.03 -11.83 34.54
C LYS A 643 -4.68 -12.38 34.05
N LYS A 644 -3.82 -11.53 33.44
CA LYS A 644 -2.56 -11.92 32.79
C LYS A 644 -1.41 -12.05 33.80
N GLY A 645 -1.34 -13.20 34.48
CA GLY A 645 -0.18 -13.59 35.31
C GLY A 645 -0.55 -14.47 36.50
N ASN A 646 0.38 -14.59 37.46
CA ASN A 646 0.32 -15.58 38.54
C ASN A 646 0.20 -14.99 39.96
N SER A 647 -0.08 -13.69 40.12
CA SER A 647 -0.35 -13.11 41.43
C SER A 647 -1.70 -13.59 41.99
N GLN A 648 -1.93 -13.39 43.29
CA GLN A 648 -3.22 -13.70 43.94
C GLN A 648 -4.36 -12.83 43.40
N GLU A 649 -4.07 -11.61 42.96
CA GLU A 649 -4.99 -10.69 42.30
C GLU A 649 -5.43 -11.24 40.92
N ASN A 650 -4.47 -11.75 40.14
CA ASN A 650 -4.73 -12.34 38.82
C ASN A 650 -5.52 -13.66 38.92
N VAL A 651 -5.51 -14.34 40.08
CA VAL A 651 -6.40 -15.46 40.39
C VAL A 651 -7.83 -14.96 40.66
N ARG A 652 -8.00 -13.90 41.47
CA ARG A 652 -9.32 -13.28 41.73
C ARG A 652 -9.96 -12.75 40.45
N ALA A 653 -9.20 -12.09 39.57
CA ALA A 653 -9.71 -11.61 38.28
C ALA A 653 -10.22 -12.76 37.38
N ARG A 654 -9.51 -13.90 37.36
CA ARG A 654 -9.97 -15.11 36.64
C ARG A 654 -11.21 -15.75 37.26
N GLU A 655 -11.40 -15.67 38.57
CA GLU A 655 -12.63 -16.12 39.23
C GLU A 655 -13.81 -15.19 38.91
N ALA A 656 -13.58 -13.87 38.96
CA ALA A 656 -14.59 -12.86 38.65
C ALA A 656 -15.12 -12.98 37.21
N ILE A 657 -14.23 -13.11 36.22
CA ILE A 657 -14.62 -13.30 34.81
C ILE A 657 -15.45 -14.59 34.64
N ARG A 658 -15.00 -15.71 35.23
CA ARG A 658 -15.75 -16.98 35.17
C ARG A 658 -17.15 -16.86 35.78
N PHE A 659 -17.29 -16.11 36.87
CA PHE A 659 -18.60 -15.84 37.46
C PHE A 659 -19.48 -15.00 36.51
N LEU A 660 -18.95 -13.93 35.92
CA LEU A 660 -19.70 -13.09 34.97
C LEU A 660 -20.13 -13.87 33.72
N ASP A 661 -19.24 -14.69 33.14
CA ASP A 661 -19.55 -15.57 31.99
C ASP A 661 -20.65 -16.61 32.34
N GLN A 662 -20.56 -17.21 33.53
CA GLN A 662 -21.52 -18.20 34.00
C GLN A 662 -22.91 -17.57 34.21
N VAL A 663 -22.98 -16.39 34.82
CA VAL A 663 -24.27 -15.74 35.09
C VAL A 663 -24.87 -15.11 33.82
N GLY A 664 -24.04 -14.55 32.93
CA GLY A 664 -24.47 -14.09 31.60
C GLY A 664 -25.00 -15.20 30.69
N SER A 665 -24.76 -16.47 31.03
CA SER A 665 -25.32 -17.65 30.34
C SER A 665 -26.65 -18.15 30.93
N GLN A 666 -27.08 -17.63 32.09
CA GLN A 666 -28.23 -18.13 32.84
C GLN A 666 -29.41 -17.12 32.85
N ARG A 667 -30.42 -17.38 32.02
CA ARG A 667 -31.62 -16.53 31.85
C ARG A 667 -32.34 -16.14 33.15
N ASN A 668 -32.24 -16.93 34.22
CA ASN A 668 -32.88 -16.63 35.50
C ASN A 668 -32.20 -15.48 36.27
N HIS A 669 -30.95 -15.13 35.95
CA HIS A 669 -30.15 -14.14 36.68
C HIS A 669 -29.82 -12.88 35.87
N GLU A 670 -30.18 -12.82 34.57
CA GLU A 670 -30.02 -11.62 33.71
C GLU A 670 -30.72 -10.37 34.28
N HIS A 671 -31.73 -10.55 35.14
CA HIS A 671 -32.44 -9.46 35.82
C HIS A 671 -31.68 -8.88 37.03
N PHE A 672 -30.70 -9.61 37.57
CA PHE A 672 -30.03 -9.28 38.85
C PHE A 672 -28.53 -9.00 38.71
N ILE A 673 -27.86 -9.46 37.65
CA ILE A 673 -26.53 -8.94 37.27
C ILE A 673 -26.34 -8.97 35.75
N ARG A 674 -25.76 -7.89 35.21
CA ARG A 674 -25.42 -7.78 33.79
C ARG A 674 -24.26 -6.84 33.52
N ALA A 675 -23.63 -7.02 32.36
CA ALA A 675 -22.73 -6.03 31.79
C ALA A 675 -23.48 -4.77 31.29
N GLN A 676 -22.80 -3.64 31.33
CA GLN A 676 -23.15 -2.40 30.64
C GLN A 676 -23.18 -2.63 29.12
N LYS A 677 -24.20 -2.14 28.42
CA LYS A 677 -24.28 -2.17 26.95
C LYS A 677 -23.49 -1.01 26.35
N THR A 678 -23.04 -1.14 25.11
CA THR A 678 -22.17 -0.16 24.43
C THR A 678 -22.76 1.26 24.29
N ASN A 679 -24.08 1.40 24.44
CA ASN A 679 -24.83 2.66 24.44
C ASN A 679 -25.23 3.18 25.84
N GLU A 680 -24.87 2.50 26.93
CA GLU A 680 -25.25 2.84 28.30
C GLU A 680 -24.18 3.71 29.00
N LYS A 681 -23.80 4.81 28.35
CA LYS A 681 -22.79 5.78 28.82
C LYS A 681 -23.12 7.20 28.35
N LEU A 682 -22.55 8.23 28.97
CA LEU A 682 -22.68 9.61 28.48
C LEU A 682 -22.10 9.75 27.06
N PRO A 683 -22.71 10.57 26.17
CA PRO A 683 -22.23 10.74 24.80
C PRO A 683 -20.81 11.33 24.71
N HIS A 684 -20.51 12.27 25.59
CA HIS A 684 -19.21 12.92 25.77
C HIS A 684 -18.98 13.16 27.27
N TRP A 685 -17.72 13.15 27.72
CA TRP A 685 -17.39 13.42 29.14
C TRP A 685 -17.80 14.83 29.58
N THR A 686 -17.83 15.80 28.66
CA THR A 686 -18.32 17.16 28.92
C THR A 686 -19.78 17.21 29.38
N SER A 687 -20.61 16.22 29.04
CA SER A 687 -21.99 16.11 29.55
C SER A 687 -22.07 15.79 31.06
N ALA A 688 -20.95 15.46 31.72
CA ALA A 688 -20.89 15.30 33.17
C ALA A 688 -20.92 16.65 33.91
N GLU A 689 -20.65 17.78 33.23
CA GLU A 689 -20.78 19.13 33.83
C GLU A 689 -22.19 19.40 34.36
N GLU A 690 -23.23 18.82 33.73
CA GLU A 690 -24.64 18.93 34.14
C GLU A 690 -24.96 18.36 35.53
N PHE A 691 -24.03 17.60 36.14
CA PHE A 691 -24.24 16.86 37.39
C PHE A 691 -23.35 17.34 38.57
N LEU A 692 -22.51 18.37 38.37
CA LEU A 692 -21.60 18.86 39.42
C LEU A 692 -22.34 19.63 40.53
N ILE A 693 -21.94 19.42 41.79
CA ILE A 693 -22.47 20.15 42.95
C ILE A 693 -21.64 21.42 43.24
N GLU A 694 -22.29 22.59 43.27
CA GLU A 694 -21.66 23.91 43.48
C GLU A 694 -20.87 24.05 44.80
N GLU A 695 -21.22 23.32 45.86
CA GLU A 695 -20.47 23.36 47.12
C GLU A 695 -19.07 22.69 47.02
N SER A 696 -18.88 21.76 46.08
CA SER A 696 -17.61 21.01 45.94
C SER A 696 -16.43 21.86 45.43
N PHE A 697 -16.70 23.08 44.96
CA PHE A 697 -15.71 23.99 44.37
C PHE A 697 -14.80 24.66 45.41
N ARG A 698 -15.23 24.77 46.68
CA ARG A 698 -14.46 25.50 47.73
C ARG A 698 -13.24 24.74 48.26
N ASP A 699 -13.29 23.40 48.26
CA ASP A 699 -12.20 22.54 48.74
C ASP A 699 -11.09 22.30 47.71
N TYR A 700 -11.34 22.61 46.43
CA TYR A 700 -10.34 22.42 45.36
C TYR A 700 -9.40 23.63 45.26
N SER A 701 -9.95 24.84 45.25
CA SER A 701 -9.21 26.10 45.14
C SER A 701 -8.28 26.39 46.33
N SER A 702 -8.45 25.69 47.45
CA SER A 702 -7.65 25.85 48.67
C SER A 702 -6.44 24.90 48.75
N ARG A 703 -6.27 23.95 47.80
CA ARG A 703 -5.14 23.01 47.74
C ARG A 703 -4.06 23.34 46.70
N THR A 704 -4.34 24.17 45.70
CA THR A 704 -3.40 24.50 44.60
C THR A 704 -2.33 25.53 44.97
N HIS A 705 -2.38 26.11 46.17
CA HIS A 705 -1.37 27.08 46.66
C HIS A 705 -0.43 26.49 47.73
N LYS A 706 0.31 25.42 47.38
CA LYS A 706 1.46 24.93 48.19
C LYS A 706 2.42 24.03 47.39
N ILE A 707 3.07 24.58 46.35
CA ILE A 707 4.31 24.02 45.78
C ILE A 707 5.35 25.15 45.73
N GLU A 708 6.61 24.79 45.96
CA GLU A 708 7.68 25.71 46.38
C GLU A 708 8.24 26.57 45.25
N LYS A 709 8.76 27.74 45.61
CA LYS A 709 9.48 28.64 44.72
C LYS A 709 10.96 28.27 44.68
N THR A 710 11.53 28.18 43.49
CA THR A 710 12.96 28.43 43.23
C THR A 710 13.11 29.33 42.02
N ASP A 711 13.93 30.37 42.15
CA ASP A 711 13.95 31.54 41.26
C ASP A 711 14.76 31.34 39.96
N VAL A 712 14.42 32.14 38.93
CA VAL A 712 15.28 32.88 37.94
C VAL A 712 14.38 33.30 36.74
N PRO A 713 14.58 34.49 36.11
CA PRO A 713 13.44 35.38 35.87
C PRO A 713 12.85 35.46 34.44
N THR A 714 11.59 35.90 34.44
CA THR A 714 10.75 36.46 33.37
C THR A 714 11.40 37.11 32.14
N GLU A 715 10.80 36.85 30.97
CA GLU A 715 10.21 37.92 30.15
C GLU A 715 8.71 37.66 29.87
N ARG A 716 8.00 38.73 29.50
CA ARG A 716 6.53 38.90 29.39
C ARG A 716 6.01 38.47 28.01
N CYS A 717 4.71 38.26 27.74
CA CYS A 717 3.46 38.13 28.50
C CYS A 717 2.44 37.48 27.54
N ASP A 718 1.44 36.77 28.04
CA ASP A 718 0.04 37.19 27.84
C ASP A 718 -0.93 36.39 28.70
N ASN A 719 -1.82 37.12 29.41
CA ASN A 719 -2.74 36.54 30.37
C ASN A 719 -4.03 36.10 29.67
N ASN A 720 -4.24 34.79 29.56
CA ASN A 720 -5.57 34.19 29.49
C ASN A 720 -5.66 33.12 30.56
N ILE A 721 -6.07 33.52 31.78
CA ILE A 721 -6.48 32.57 32.81
C ILE A 721 -7.83 32.01 32.37
N THR A 722 -7.81 30.95 31.57
CA THR A 722 -8.97 30.08 31.41
C THR A 722 -9.19 29.36 32.73
N GLU A 723 -10.35 29.58 33.35
CA GLU A 723 -10.78 28.80 34.51
C GLU A 723 -10.77 27.31 34.13
N GLU A 724 -9.90 26.53 34.76
CA GLU A 724 -9.83 25.08 34.54
C GLU A 724 -11.17 24.46 34.93
N ARG A 725 -11.87 23.89 33.95
CA ARG A 725 -13.17 23.24 34.21
C ARG A 725 -12.95 22.07 35.17
N PRO A 726 -13.70 21.94 36.27
CA PRO A 726 -13.48 20.90 37.29
C PRO A 726 -13.45 19.47 36.72
N ILE A 727 -14.23 19.21 35.67
CA ILE A 727 -14.28 17.91 34.99
C ILE A 727 -12.96 17.50 34.30
N ALA A 728 -12.06 18.45 34.01
CA ALA A 728 -10.78 18.19 33.37
C ALA A 728 -9.77 17.57 34.35
N GLY A 729 -9.82 17.96 35.63
CA GLY A 729 -8.96 17.45 36.71
C GLY A 729 -9.31 16.05 37.22
N ILE A 730 -10.31 15.39 36.62
CA ILE A 730 -10.70 14.01 36.96
C ILE A 730 -9.87 13.03 36.10
N PRO A 731 -9.09 12.11 36.71
CA PRO A 731 -8.27 11.13 36.00
C PRO A 731 -9.05 10.36 34.93
N GLN A 732 -8.43 10.11 33.78
CA GLN A 732 -9.10 9.47 32.63
C GLN A 732 -9.65 8.08 32.98
N GLU A 733 -8.95 7.32 33.80
CA GLU A 733 -9.33 6.00 34.31
C GLU A 733 -10.68 5.96 35.06
N PHE A 734 -11.08 7.04 35.73
CA PHE A 734 -12.36 7.06 36.47
C PHE A 734 -13.55 7.50 35.60
N ARG A 735 -13.29 8.14 34.45
CA ARG A 735 -14.33 8.71 33.57
C ARG A 735 -15.30 7.66 33.00
N PRO A 736 -14.88 6.47 32.54
CA PRO A 736 -15.80 5.46 32.00
C PRO A 736 -16.78 4.93 33.06
N THR A 737 -16.28 4.61 34.25
CA THR A 737 -17.07 4.08 35.36
C THR A 737 -18.04 5.14 35.92
N LEU A 738 -17.60 6.40 36.07
CA LEU A 738 -18.49 7.51 36.44
C LEU A 738 -19.53 7.81 35.35
N SER A 739 -19.13 7.78 34.07
CA SER A 739 -20.04 7.95 32.91
C SER A 739 -21.10 6.85 32.81
N CYS A 740 -20.79 5.63 33.24
CA CYS A 740 -21.76 4.54 33.41
C CYS A 740 -22.82 4.90 34.47
N TRP A 741 -22.40 5.30 35.68
CA TRP A 741 -23.35 5.66 36.74
C TRP A 741 -24.19 6.89 36.38
N LEU A 742 -23.56 7.96 35.88
CA LEU A 742 -24.25 9.19 35.46
C LEU A 742 -25.27 8.96 34.32
N TYR A 743 -25.02 7.98 33.45
CA TYR A 743 -25.99 7.57 32.44
C TYR A 743 -27.26 6.99 33.07
N PHE A 744 -27.15 6.10 34.06
CA PHE A 744 -28.32 5.56 34.76
C PHE A 744 -29.00 6.62 35.64
N ALA A 745 -28.23 7.48 36.31
CA ALA A 745 -28.76 8.61 37.09
C ALA A 745 -29.51 9.66 36.25
N ARG A 746 -29.35 9.64 34.92
CA ARG A 746 -30.17 10.43 33.98
C ARG A 746 -31.49 9.73 33.59
N LEU A 747 -31.59 8.42 33.79
CA LEU A 747 -32.73 7.59 33.37
C LEU A 747 -33.69 7.22 34.51
N ALA A 748 -33.21 7.18 35.75
CA ALA A 748 -33.99 6.99 36.97
C ALA A 748 -33.67 8.09 37.99
N ASN A 749 -34.44 8.17 39.08
CA ASN A 749 -34.09 9.09 40.17
C ASN A 749 -32.74 8.67 40.79
N ALA A 750 -31.90 9.65 41.15
CA ALA A 750 -30.56 9.37 41.70
C ALA A 750 -30.61 8.51 42.99
N ASP A 751 -31.68 8.59 43.77
CA ASP A 751 -31.89 7.80 45.00
C ASP A 751 -32.16 6.29 44.77
N ASP A 752 -32.45 5.89 43.52
CA ASP A 752 -32.75 4.51 43.12
C ASP A 752 -31.52 3.74 42.60
N ILE A 753 -30.36 4.40 42.44
CA ILE A 753 -29.13 3.82 41.90
C ILE A 753 -27.95 4.04 42.84
N LEU A 754 -27.47 2.97 43.45
CA LEU A 754 -26.29 3.00 44.32
C LEU A 754 -25.01 2.90 43.50
N PHE A 755 -23.95 3.59 43.93
CA PHE A 755 -22.61 3.40 43.42
C PHE A 755 -21.76 2.70 44.46
N VAL A 756 -21.21 1.54 44.13
CA VAL A 756 -20.49 0.68 45.08
C VAL A 756 -19.02 0.61 44.67
N THR A 757 -18.15 1.13 45.53
CA THR A 757 -16.69 1.14 45.35
C THR A 757 -15.98 1.13 46.70
N GLU A 758 -14.84 0.45 46.79
CA GLU A 758 -13.89 0.53 47.91
C GLU A 758 -12.67 1.42 47.55
N ASN A 759 -12.65 2.00 46.34
CA ASN A 759 -11.61 2.92 45.90
C ASN A 759 -11.87 4.33 46.45
N GLN A 760 -10.98 4.80 47.32
CA GLN A 760 -11.09 6.09 48.01
C GLN A 760 -10.95 7.31 47.07
N GLU A 761 -10.16 7.20 45.99
CA GLU A 761 -10.02 8.28 45.02
C GLU A 761 -11.26 8.36 44.11
N LEU A 762 -11.74 7.22 43.62
CA LEU A 762 -12.99 7.15 42.87
C LEU A 762 -14.18 7.66 43.71
N THR A 763 -14.22 7.33 45.00
CA THR A 763 -15.19 7.87 45.96
C THR A 763 -15.12 9.40 46.07
N LYS A 764 -13.91 9.98 46.11
CA LYS A 764 -13.70 11.43 46.17
C LYS A 764 -14.23 12.12 44.90
N TYR A 765 -13.97 11.56 43.71
CA TYR A 765 -14.47 12.12 42.45
C TYR A 765 -15.98 11.91 42.27
N ALA A 766 -16.52 10.77 42.69
CA ALA A 766 -17.96 10.49 42.66
C ALA A 766 -18.77 11.52 43.48
N LYS A 767 -18.26 11.93 44.66
CA LYS A 767 -18.88 12.97 45.49
C LYS A 767 -19.01 14.34 44.81
N MET A 768 -18.16 14.68 43.84
CA MET A 768 -18.27 15.93 43.09
C MET A 768 -19.56 16.00 42.25
N PHE A 769 -20.13 14.85 41.90
CA PHE A 769 -21.38 14.71 41.14
C PHE A 769 -22.60 14.33 42.00
N GLY A 770 -22.51 14.42 43.32
CA GLY A 770 -23.58 14.00 44.22
C GLY A 770 -23.87 12.50 44.26
N VAL A 771 -22.96 11.67 43.73
CA VAL A 771 -23.16 10.22 43.67
C VAL A 771 -23.26 9.63 45.10
N PRO A 772 -24.35 8.90 45.43
CA PRO A 772 -24.47 8.18 46.70
C PRO A 772 -23.55 6.95 46.69
N VAL A 773 -22.32 7.15 47.19
CA VAL A 773 -21.33 6.07 47.32
C VAL A 773 -21.63 5.21 48.55
N VAL A 774 -21.72 3.90 48.35
CA VAL A 774 -22.02 2.89 49.37
C VAL A 774 -20.89 1.87 49.41
N GLY A 775 -20.33 1.60 50.60
CA GLY A 775 -19.37 0.51 50.80
C GLY A 775 -20.05 -0.85 50.80
N VAL A 776 -19.31 -1.93 50.49
CA VAL A 776 -19.85 -3.28 50.27
C VAL A 776 -20.66 -3.81 51.47
N GLY A 777 -20.36 -3.40 52.70
CA GLY A 777 -21.10 -3.81 53.90
C GLY A 777 -22.49 -3.18 54.06
N ASN A 778 -22.85 -2.20 53.23
CA ASN A 778 -24.05 -1.37 53.37
C ASN A 778 -25.05 -1.55 52.20
N VAL A 779 -24.89 -2.63 51.41
CA VAL A 779 -25.75 -3.05 50.27
C VAL A 779 -26.46 -4.37 50.61
#